data_AF-A0A3P9BL32-F1
#
_entry.id   AF-A0A3P9BL32-F1
#
_cell.length_a   1.000
_cell.length_b   1.000
_cell.length_c   1.000
_cell.angle_alpha   90.00
_cell.angle_beta   90.00
_cell.angle_gamma   90.00
#
_symmetry.space_group_name_H-M   'P 1'
#
loop_
_entity.id
_entity.type
_entity.pdbx_description
1 polymer ?
#
loop_
_entity_poly.entity_id
_entity_poly.type
_entity_poly.pdbx_seq_one_letter_code
_entity_poly.pdbx_strand_id
1 'polypeptide(L)'
;MLTLNQVFSNAEALMKSFRKDESNSTDNLESCKPADMKKDEKQSERSSEKTGASSAASLPGEALNEVFDACEVTVDIGAVRRVYDRLLSIDQLQVALVNALIYLTPNVELDLEYLDVYETNPDYLNIFIIVMENSNLHSPEYLEVALPQFCKAMSKLPVTALARLTKLWSKYDLPHIRRMMETFQQLITFTVVSNEYDGENLVNDDETVVAATQCLQVVFFASILGGDVDVEHNEEDEEDSDSDELTLHELLGEERLYKKGPRINPLEKELGVRPMDSIKPLIPFEDFINESLNDVIEMDKDFTFFKVNAETKFSFQTCPFILSVITKNQGLYYDNRIRMYSERRLTALFSMVQGQQPNPYLKLKVRRDHIIDDALVRLEMISMENPSDLKKQLYVEFEGEQGVDEGGVSKEFFQLVLEEIFNPDIGMFTYENDTKLFWFNSSSLETEAQYTLIGIVLGLAIYNNCILDVHFPMVVYRKLMGKKGTYLDLSDSHPVLYQSLKGVLEYMGNVEEDMMMTFQISHTDLFGNPVIHDLKEQGDQIPVTKENRQEFVDLYADYILNKSVERQFKAFKKGFLMVTNESPLKYLFRPEEVELLICGSRKLDFEALEKTTEYDGGYSKDSQVIKDFWEVVHSFGEDQKKLFLQFTTGSDRAPVGGLGKLKMIIAKNGSDTDRLPTSHTCFNALLLPEYSSKEKLRERLLKAITYAKGFGML
;
A
#
# COMPACT_ATOMS: atom_id res chain seq x y z
N MET A 1 -25.97 7.13 39.96
CA MET A 1 -25.44 8.27 39.20
C MET A 1 -24.22 8.91 39.86
N LEU A 2 -24.31 9.44 41.09
CA LEU A 2 -23.19 10.13 41.76
C LEU A 2 -21.92 9.26 41.93
N THR A 3 -22.05 7.99 42.32
CA THR A 3 -20.92 7.07 42.46
C THR A 3 -20.32 6.62 41.14
N LEU A 4 -21.13 6.47 40.08
CA LEU A 4 -20.66 6.10 38.74
C LEU A 4 -19.84 7.25 38.14
N ASN A 5 -20.35 8.48 38.23
CA ASN A 5 -19.66 9.66 37.72
C ASN A 5 -18.31 9.84 38.44
N GLN A 6 -18.27 9.70 39.77
CA GLN A 6 -17.02 9.79 40.55
C GLN A 6 -15.95 8.76 40.17
N VAL A 7 -16.33 7.54 39.76
CA VAL A 7 -15.38 6.51 39.35
C VAL A 7 -14.89 6.75 37.92
N PHE A 8 -15.79 7.08 36.99
CA PHE A 8 -15.45 7.30 35.58
C PHE A 8 -14.82 8.68 35.31
N SER A 9 -14.93 9.64 36.23
CA SER A 9 -14.32 10.97 36.09
C SER A 9 -12.93 11.08 36.72
N ASN A 10 -12.42 10.02 37.37
CA ASN A 10 -11.14 10.03 38.08
C ASN A 10 -10.21 8.94 37.54
N ALA A 11 -9.04 9.35 37.03
CA ALA A 11 -8.04 8.47 36.43
C ALA A 11 -7.57 7.36 37.37
N GLU A 12 -7.30 7.67 38.65
CA GLU A 12 -6.82 6.68 39.63
C GLU A 12 -7.91 5.66 39.98
N ALA A 13 -9.17 6.11 40.09
CA ALA A 13 -10.31 5.24 40.38
C ALA A 13 -10.60 4.30 39.21
N LEU A 14 -10.59 4.81 37.99
CA LEU A 14 -10.84 4.02 36.78
C LEU A 14 -9.72 3.02 36.50
N MET A 15 -8.45 3.42 36.71
CA MET A 15 -7.28 2.54 36.57
C MET A 15 -7.28 1.35 37.55
N LYS A 16 -7.79 1.55 38.77
CA LYS A 16 -7.94 0.52 39.80
C LYS A 16 -9.21 -0.32 39.63
N SER A 17 -10.08 0.03 38.70
CA SER A 17 -11.33 -0.69 38.44
C SER A 17 -11.10 -1.90 37.54
N PHE A 18 -12.01 -2.88 37.63
CA PHE A 18 -12.05 -4.07 36.76
C PHE A 18 -10.75 -4.89 36.71
N ARG A 19 -9.99 -4.94 37.80
CA ARG A 19 -8.77 -5.77 37.85
C ARG A 19 -9.12 -7.26 37.78
N LYS A 20 -8.30 -8.02 37.05
CA LYS A 20 -8.33 -9.49 37.10
C LYS A 20 -8.03 -9.93 38.54
N ASP A 21 -8.80 -10.87 39.07
CA ASP A 21 -8.50 -11.44 40.38
C ASP A 21 -7.17 -12.20 40.33
N GLU A 22 -6.18 -11.76 41.10
CA GLU A 22 -5.03 -12.63 41.42
C GLU A 22 -5.50 -13.72 42.39
N SER A 23 -5.89 -14.90 41.89
CA SER A 23 -5.67 -16.21 42.57
C SER A 23 -6.32 -17.39 41.83
N ASN A 24 -5.50 -18.38 41.44
CA ASN A 24 -5.66 -19.82 41.75
C ASN A 24 -4.67 -20.69 40.97
N SER A 25 -3.38 -20.58 41.28
CA SER A 25 -2.56 -21.79 41.39
C SER A 25 -2.85 -22.40 42.76
N THR A 26 -3.37 -23.62 42.76
CA THR A 26 -3.78 -24.46 43.91
C THR A 26 -5.24 -24.35 44.37
N ASP A 27 -5.89 -25.51 44.31
CA ASP A 27 -7.06 -25.97 45.06
C ASP A 27 -8.46 -25.43 44.69
N ASN A 28 -9.17 -26.15 43.82
CA ASN A 28 -9.96 -27.31 44.27
C ASN A 28 -10.66 -28.02 43.10
N LEU A 29 -10.16 -29.21 42.77
CA LEU A 29 -11.02 -30.28 42.26
C LEU A 29 -11.95 -30.70 43.40
N GLU A 30 -13.25 -30.68 43.12
CA GLU A 30 -14.22 -31.36 43.97
C GLU A 30 -13.90 -32.85 44.08
N SER A 31 -13.61 -33.34 45.29
CA SER A 31 -13.99 -34.71 45.65
C SER A 31 -14.46 -34.80 47.10
N CYS A 32 -15.77 -34.97 47.21
CA CYS A 32 -16.58 -35.44 48.31
C CYS A 32 -15.91 -36.37 49.36
N LYS A 33 -15.92 -35.97 50.64
CA LYS A 33 -16.64 -36.59 51.81
C LYS A 33 -15.89 -36.43 53.15
N PRO A 34 -16.62 -36.36 54.29
CA PRO A 34 -16.06 -36.13 55.61
C PRO A 34 -15.84 -37.43 56.42
N ALA A 35 -14.79 -37.49 57.24
CA ALA A 35 -14.77 -38.22 58.51
C ALA A 35 -13.46 -37.96 59.30
N ASP A 36 -13.61 -37.23 60.41
CA ASP A 36 -13.18 -37.59 61.76
C ASP A 36 -11.73 -38.04 62.12
N MET A 37 -11.26 -37.37 63.18
CA MET A 37 -10.43 -37.85 64.31
C MET A 37 -8.89 -37.72 64.30
N LYS A 38 -8.46 -36.74 65.12
CA LYS A 38 -7.56 -36.83 66.30
C LYS A 38 -6.10 -37.30 66.15
N LYS A 39 -5.26 -36.37 66.63
CA LYS A 39 -4.22 -36.48 67.70
C LYS A 39 -2.75 -36.74 67.31
N ASP A 40 -1.94 -35.80 67.84
CA ASP A 40 -0.71 -36.00 68.63
C ASP A 40 0.51 -36.58 67.89
N GLU A 41 1.76 -36.15 68.08
CA GLU A 41 2.42 -35.04 68.77
C GLU A 41 3.94 -35.26 68.51
N LYS A 42 4.77 -34.26 68.86
CA LYS A 42 6.22 -34.32 69.21
C LYS A 42 7.27 -34.18 68.09
N GLN A 43 7.99 -33.04 68.09
CA GLN A 43 9.25 -32.71 68.83
C GLN A 43 10.47 -33.40 68.18
N SER A 44 11.59 -32.75 67.84
CA SER A 44 12.41 -31.78 68.58
C SER A 44 13.27 -30.95 67.61
N GLU A 45 13.50 -29.65 67.83
CA GLU A 45 14.73 -29.04 68.42
C GLU A 45 16.06 -29.68 67.94
N ARG A 46 17.14 -28.97 67.56
CA ARG A 46 17.57 -27.60 67.89
C ARG A 46 18.82 -27.19 67.08
N SER A 47 18.85 -25.90 66.70
CA SER A 47 19.94 -24.91 66.82
C SER A 47 21.33 -25.03 66.16
N SER A 48 21.64 -23.89 65.51
CA SER A 48 22.82 -22.99 65.69
C SER A 48 24.04 -23.12 64.78
N GLU A 49 24.09 -22.17 63.83
CA GLU A 49 25.17 -21.28 63.42
C GLU A 49 26.62 -21.55 63.88
N LYS A 50 27.56 -21.47 62.91
CA LYS A 50 28.76 -20.60 62.97
C LYS A 50 29.58 -20.58 61.67
N THR A 51 29.74 -19.36 61.13
CA THR A 51 30.95 -18.70 60.59
C THR A 51 32.15 -19.51 60.07
N GLY A 52 32.67 -19.14 58.89
CA GLY A 52 34.09 -19.25 58.56
C GLY A 52 34.42 -19.42 57.07
N ALA A 53 35.07 -18.42 56.49
CA ALA A 53 35.40 -18.25 55.07
C ALA A 53 36.36 -19.31 54.46
N SER A 54 36.27 -19.54 53.13
CA SER A 54 37.43 -19.67 52.23
C SER A 54 37.03 -19.97 50.77
N SER A 55 37.32 -18.99 49.91
CA SER A 55 37.89 -19.03 48.54
C SER A 55 37.64 -20.17 47.54
N ALA A 56 37.39 -19.72 46.30
CA ALA A 56 37.90 -20.19 45.00
C ALA A 56 36.89 -20.82 44.00
N ALA A 57 36.46 -19.95 43.07
CA ALA A 57 36.29 -20.13 41.63
C ALA A 57 35.52 -21.35 41.07
N SER A 58 34.30 -21.11 40.55
CA SER A 58 33.78 -21.68 39.28
C SER A 58 32.64 -20.79 38.75
N LEU A 59 32.48 -20.73 37.42
CA LEU A 59 31.67 -19.82 36.58
C LEU A 59 30.13 -19.80 36.87
N PRO A 60 29.40 -18.73 36.48
CA PRO A 60 27.94 -18.67 36.58
C PRO A 60 27.27 -19.29 35.35
N GLY A 61 26.49 -20.35 35.58
CA GLY A 61 25.55 -20.90 34.61
C GLY A 61 24.11 -20.58 35.04
N GLU A 62 23.33 -20.09 34.07
CA GLU A 62 21.86 -20.16 33.99
C GLU A 62 21.06 -19.30 34.99
N ALA A 63 20.93 -18.01 34.65
CA ALA A 63 19.69 -17.29 34.91
C ALA A 63 18.69 -17.67 33.81
N LEU A 64 17.69 -18.49 34.16
CA LEU A 64 16.53 -18.74 33.32
C LEU A 64 15.69 -17.45 33.27
N ASN A 65 15.56 -16.92 32.04
CA ASN A 65 14.67 -15.84 31.66
C ASN A 65 13.21 -16.24 31.95
N GLU A 66 12.57 -15.56 32.90
CA GLU A 66 11.11 -15.43 32.90
C GLU A 66 10.72 -14.46 31.80
N VAL A 67 10.23 -15.00 30.69
CA VAL A 67 9.61 -14.24 29.60
C VAL A 67 8.23 -13.79 30.09
N PHE A 68 8.09 -12.53 30.47
CA PHE A 68 6.78 -11.90 30.68
C PHE A 68 6.02 -11.88 29.34
N ASP A 69 4.79 -12.41 29.31
CA ASP A 69 3.92 -12.36 28.13
C ASP A 69 3.48 -10.91 27.87
N ALA A 70 3.91 -10.33 26.75
CA ALA A 70 3.74 -8.91 26.42
C ALA A 70 2.27 -8.44 26.25
N CYS A 71 1.30 -9.37 26.35
CA CYS A 71 -0.13 -9.10 26.21
C CYS A 71 -0.92 -9.15 27.54
N GLU A 72 -0.29 -9.38 28.69
CA GLU A 72 -1.01 -9.36 29.95
C GLU A 72 -1.41 -7.94 30.35
N VAL A 73 -2.69 -7.64 30.13
CA VAL A 73 -3.36 -6.47 30.74
C VAL A 73 -4.00 -6.87 32.05
N THR A 74 -3.93 -5.97 33.02
CA THR A 74 -4.45 -6.18 34.38
C THR A 74 -5.97 -6.06 34.47
N VAL A 75 -6.64 -5.64 33.39
CA VAL A 75 -8.11 -5.46 33.31
C VAL A 75 -8.82 -6.71 32.81
N ASP A 76 -9.91 -7.08 33.46
CA ASP A 76 -10.90 -8.05 32.96
C ASP A 76 -11.83 -7.37 31.96
N ILE A 77 -11.45 -7.43 30.68
CA ILE A 77 -12.21 -6.90 29.54
C ILE A 77 -13.61 -7.53 29.47
N GLY A 78 -13.74 -8.80 29.84
CA GLY A 78 -15.03 -9.49 29.87
C GLY A 78 -15.97 -8.91 30.91
N ALA A 79 -15.46 -8.56 32.10
CA ALA A 79 -16.23 -7.84 33.12
C ALA A 79 -16.62 -6.44 32.67
N VAL A 80 -15.71 -5.70 32.03
CA VAL A 80 -15.98 -4.36 31.49
C VAL A 80 -17.14 -4.39 30.50
N ARG A 81 -17.11 -5.32 29.52
CA ARG A 81 -18.18 -5.49 28.52
C ARG A 81 -19.54 -5.76 29.15
N ARG A 82 -19.62 -6.72 30.10
CA ARG A 82 -20.87 -7.03 30.82
C ARG A 82 -21.43 -5.83 31.57
N VAL A 83 -20.55 -4.99 32.14
CA VAL A 83 -20.97 -3.77 32.83
C VAL A 83 -21.46 -2.71 31.85
N TYR A 84 -20.77 -2.46 30.74
CA TYR A 84 -21.25 -1.54 29.71
C TYR A 84 -22.59 -1.99 29.11
N ASP A 85 -22.76 -3.27 28.78
CA ASP A 85 -24.04 -3.79 28.28
C ASP A 85 -25.20 -3.48 29.24
N ARG A 86 -24.93 -3.57 30.56
CA ARG A 86 -25.95 -3.25 31.56
C ARG A 86 -26.15 -1.75 31.73
N LEU A 87 -25.08 -0.95 31.72
CA LEU A 87 -25.15 0.51 31.87
C LEU A 87 -25.85 1.17 30.68
N LEU A 88 -25.55 0.72 29.45
CA LEU A 88 -26.13 1.23 28.22
C LEU A 88 -27.58 0.81 28.00
N SER A 89 -28.06 -0.21 28.73
CA SER A 89 -29.50 -0.52 28.78
C SER A 89 -30.35 0.52 29.54
N ILE A 90 -29.73 1.58 30.09
CA ILE A 90 -30.38 2.62 30.90
C ILE A 90 -30.09 4.00 30.27
N ASP A 91 -31.02 4.51 29.48
CA ASP A 91 -30.89 5.77 28.71
C ASP A 91 -30.43 6.98 29.55
N GLN A 92 -30.86 7.06 30.81
CA GLN A 92 -30.52 8.19 31.69
C GLN A 92 -29.02 8.27 32.04
N LEU A 93 -28.26 7.18 31.90
CA LEU A 93 -26.84 7.12 32.30
C LEU A 93 -25.88 7.60 31.22
N GLN A 94 -26.32 7.71 29.96
CA GLN A 94 -25.48 8.14 28.84
C GLN A 94 -24.88 9.54 29.10
N VAL A 95 -25.72 10.51 29.46
CA VAL A 95 -25.29 11.89 29.76
C VAL A 95 -24.29 11.93 30.93
N ALA A 96 -24.46 11.05 31.92
CA ALA A 96 -23.53 10.97 33.05
C ALA A 96 -22.15 10.43 32.62
N LEU A 97 -22.11 9.46 31.71
CA LEU A 97 -20.86 8.90 31.17
C LEU A 97 -20.14 9.87 30.23
N VAL A 98 -20.88 10.60 29.39
CA VAL A 98 -20.32 11.68 28.56
C VAL A 98 -19.66 12.74 29.44
N ASN A 99 -20.37 13.24 30.46
CA ASN A 99 -19.80 14.21 31.39
C ASN A 99 -18.59 13.66 32.14
N ALA A 100 -18.62 12.39 32.55
CA ALA A 100 -17.48 11.76 33.23
C ALA A 100 -16.22 11.77 32.35
N LEU A 101 -16.35 11.43 31.06
CA LEU A 101 -15.24 11.49 30.10
C LEU A 101 -14.71 12.92 29.91
N ILE A 102 -15.61 13.90 29.78
CA ILE A 102 -15.23 15.32 29.64
C ILE A 102 -14.39 15.80 30.83
N TYR A 103 -14.68 15.33 32.04
CA TYR A 103 -13.86 15.64 33.22
C TYR A 103 -12.59 14.81 33.32
N LEU A 104 -12.63 13.54 32.91
CA LEU A 104 -11.49 12.64 32.98
C LEU A 104 -10.37 13.07 32.03
N THR A 105 -10.73 13.34 30.78
CA THR A 105 -9.75 13.26 29.71
C THR A 105 -8.74 14.42 29.67
N PRO A 106 -9.14 15.68 29.94
CA PRO A 106 -8.17 16.77 30.07
C PRO A 106 -7.15 16.54 31.20
N ASN A 107 -7.53 15.88 32.29
CA ASN A 107 -6.59 15.52 33.36
C ASN A 107 -5.62 14.44 32.89
N VAL A 108 -6.12 13.44 32.16
CA VAL A 108 -5.30 12.36 31.57
C VAL A 108 -4.30 12.91 30.55
N GLU A 109 -4.72 13.89 29.74
CA GLU A 109 -3.85 14.57 28.79
C GLU A 109 -2.70 15.30 29.49
N LEU A 110 -3.00 16.08 30.54
CA LEU A 110 -1.99 16.79 31.32
C LEU A 110 -1.02 15.83 32.04
N ASP A 111 -1.54 14.74 32.60
CA ASP A 111 -0.74 13.70 33.24
C ASP A 111 0.25 13.08 32.24
N LEU A 112 -0.22 12.77 31.02
CA LEU A 112 0.64 12.18 29.99
C LEU A 112 1.65 13.16 29.41
N GLU A 113 1.27 14.44 29.21
CA GLU A 113 2.13 15.43 28.57
C GLU A 113 3.22 15.99 29.51
N TYR A 114 2.93 16.13 30.81
CA TYR A 114 3.83 16.82 31.75
C TYR A 114 4.41 15.95 32.85
N LEU A 115 3.81 14.79 33.14
CA LEU A 115 4.17 13.96 34.30
C LEU A 115 4.69 12.56 33.94
N ASP A 116 4.77 12.22 32.64
CA ASP A 116 5.25 10.93 32.12
C ASP A 116 4.66 9.72 32.88
N VAL A 117 3.39 9.83 33.29
CA VAL A 117 2.77 8.90 34.26
C VAL A 117 2.79 7.45 33.79
N TYR A 118 2.78 7.23 32.47
CA TYR A 118 2.85 5.89 31.89
C TYR A 118 4.18 5.17 32.20
N GLU A 119 5.31 5.88 32.22
CA GLU A 119 6.60 5.27 32.58
C GLU A 119 6.62 4.84 34.06
N THR A 120 5.94 5.59 34.90
CA THR A 120 5.84 5.30 36.34
C THR A 120 4.81 4.22 36.65
N ASN A 121 3.71 4.17 35.88
CA ASN A 121 2.62 3.24 36.11
C ASN A 121 2.01 2.72 34.78
N PRO A 122 2.44 1.53 34.31
CA PRO A 122 1.94 0.93 33.07
C PRO A 122 0.45 0.60 33.05
N ASP A 123 -0.22 0.58 34.21
CA ASP A 123 -1.67 0.36 34.31
C ASP A 123 -2.49 1.57 33.87
N TYR A 124 -1.86 2.72 33.62
CA TYR A 124 -2.53 3.90 33.06
C TYR A 124 -3.24 3.59 31.73
N LEU A 125 -2.75 2.57 31.01
CA LEU A 125 -3.37 2.04 29.79
C LEU A 125 -4.80 1.53 29.98
N ASN A 126 -5.14 1.08 31.20
CA ASN A 126 -6.44 0.53 31.55
C ASN A 126 -7.57 1.52 31.30
N ILE A 127 -7.30 2.82 31.47
CA ILE A 127 -8.27 3.90 31.20
C ILE A 127 -8.72 3.84 29.75
N PHE A 128 -7.78 3.78 28.82
CA PHE A 128 -8.05 3.74 27.38
C PHE A 128 -8.77 2.46 26.97
N ILE A 129 -8.36 1.32 27.54
CA ILE A 129 -9.03 0.03 27.31
C ILE A 129 -10.49 0.11 27.77
N ILE A 130 -10.74 0.52 29.02
CA ILE A 130 -12.09 0.58 29.58
C ILE A 130 -12.99 1.51 28.75
N VAL A 131 -12.52 2.71 28.41
CA VAL A 131 -13.31 3.67 27.62
C VAL A 131 -13.65 3.11 26.24
N MET A 132 -12.70 2.49 25.55
CA MET A 132 -12.93 1.95 24.21
C MET A 132 -13.90 0.77 24.19
N GLU A 133 -14.11 0.06 25.29
CA GLU A 133 -15.15 -0.98 25.39
C GLU A 133 -16.59 -0.44 25.38
N ASN A 134 -16.81 0.88 25.52
CA ASN A 134 -18.14 1.49 25.45
C ASN A 134 -18.71 1.40 24.02
N SER A 135 -19.76 0.60 23.82
CA SER A 135 -20.38 0.40 22.50
C SER A 135 -21.08 1.64 21.92
N ASN A 136 -21.42 2.64 22.74
CA ASN A 136 -22.18 3.82 22.33
C ASN A 136 -21.31 5.07 22.01
N LEU A 137 -19.98 4.91 21.82
CA LEU A 137 -19.09 6.03 21.50
C LEU A 137 -19.38 6.73 20.16
N HIS A 138 -20.18 6.10 19.30
CA HIS A 138 -20.65 6.64 18.03
C HIS A 138 -21.85 7.61 18.17
N SER A 139 -22.40 7.79 19.39
CA SER A 139 -23.52 8.71 19.58
C SER A 139 -23.08 10.17 19.40
N PRO A 140 -23.95 11.06 18.88
CA PRO A 140 -23.61 12.46 18.64
C PRO A 140 -23.04 13.18 19.87
N GLU A 141 -23.57 12.88 21.06
CA GLU A 141 -23.12 13.49 22.31
C GLU A 141 -21.66 13.13 22.66
N TYR A 142 -21.21 11.93 22.28
CA TYR A 142 -19.80 11.56 22.44
C TYR A 142 -18.95 12.19 21.33
N LEU A 143 -19.40 12.15 20.07
CA LEU A 143 -18.66 12.67 18.92
C LEU A 143 -18.39 14.18 19.01
N GLU A 144 -19.33 14.98 19.54
CA GLU A 144 -19.20 16.43 19.60
C GLU A 144 -18.20 16.91 20.65
N VAL A 145 -18.14 16.26 21.82
CA VAL A 145 -17.41 16.83 22.99
C VAL A 145 -16.45 15.84 23.64
N ALA A 146 -16.88 14.62 23.95
CA ALA A 146 -16.09 13.69 24.77
C ALA A 146 -15.00 12.96 23.96
N LEU A 147 -15.35 12.43 22.78
CA LEU A 147 -14.44 11.65 21.94
C LEU A 147 -13.29 12.48 21.35
N PRO A 148 -13.48 13.75 20.92
CA PRO A 148 -12.37 14.63 20.53
C PRO A 148 -11.30 14.74 21.63
N GLN A 149 -11.72 15.01 22.87
CA GLN A 149 -10.81 15.11 24.01
C GLN A 149 -10.12 13.78 24.27
N PHE A 150 -10.87 12.67 24.24
CA PHE A 150 -10.34 11.32 24.37
C PHE A 150 -9.22 11.01 23.36
N CYS A 151 -9.44 11.34 22.08
CA CYS A 151 -8.44 11.12 21.04
C CYS A 151 -7.18 11.96 21.29
N LYS A 152 -7.33 13.22 21.74
CA LYS A 152 -6.18 14.07 22.10
C LYS A 152 -5.34 13.45 23.21
N ALA A 153 -5.95 12.99 24.31
CA ALA A 153 -5.21 12.31 25.37
C ALA A 153 -4.56 11.01 24.89
N MET A 154 -5.24 10.22 24.06
CA MET A 154 -4.68 8.97 23.51
C MET A 154 -3.48 9.23 22.58
N SER A 155 -3.50 10.33 21.83
CA SER A 155 -2.38 10.73 20.94
C SER A 155 -1.09 11.08 21.70
N LYS A 156 -1.19 11.41 22.99
CA LYS A 156 -0.04 11.73 23.87
C LYS A 156 0.60 10.49 24.49
N LEU A 157 0.03 9.30 24.28
CA LEU A 157 0.61 8.05 24.78
C LEU A 157 1.96 7.76 24.11
N PRO A 158 2.95 7.24 24.87
CA PRO A 158 4.21 6.83 24.27
C PRO A 158 4.01 5.65 23.32
N VAL A 159 4.91 5.53 22.34
CA VAL A 159 4.84 4.50 21.27
C VAL A 159 4.75 3.09 21.84
N THR A 160 5.43 2.81 22.95
CA THR A 160 5.39 1.52 23.65
C THR A 160 3.99 1.19 24.21
N ALA A 161 3.24 2.20 24.67
CA ALA A 161 1.86 2.04 25.13
C ALA A 161 0.91 1.77 23.95
N LEU A 162 1.07 2.52 22.86
CA LEU A 162 0.30 2.34 21.63
C LEU A 162 0.55 0.95 21.02
N ALA A 163 1.79 0.46 21.04
CA ALA A 163 2.13 -0.88 20.60
C ALA A 163 1.47 -1.97 21.46
N ARG A 164 1.41 -1.79 22.79
CA ARG A 164 0.67 -2.71 23.69
C ARG A 164 -0.83 -2.71 23.41
N LEU A 165 -1.45 -1.55 23.19
CA LEU A 165 -2.86 -1.46 22.78
C LEU A 165 -3.09 -2.17 21.45
N THR A 166 -2.21 -1.97 20.49
CA THR A 166 -2.30 -2.60 19.17
C THR A 166 -2.29 -4.14 19.29
N LYS A 167 -1.33 -4.69 20.05
CA LYS A 167 -1.22 -6.14 20.32
C LYS A 167 -2.39 -6.71 21.11
N LEU A 168 -3.04 -5.90 21.94
CA LEU A 168 -4.26 -6.29 22.64
C LEU A 168 -5.45 -6.35 21.67
N TRP A 169 -5.65 -5.29 20.90
CA TRP A 169 -6.77 -5.16 19.97
C TRP A 169 -6.68 -6.13 18.79
N SER A 170 -5.47 -6.58 18.42
CA SER A 170 -5.31 -7.63 17.41
C SER A 170 -5.94 -8.97 17.81
N LYS A 171 -6.16 -9.21 19.11
CA LYS A 171 -6.83 -10.40 19.62
C LYS A 171 -8.36 -10.26 19.68
N TYR A 172 -8.91 -9.11 19.30
CA TYR A 172 -10.35 -8.87 19.35
C TYR A 172 -11.07 -9.44 18.14
N ASP A 173 -12.35 -9.77 18.31
CA ASP A 173 -13.20 -10.25 17.22
C ASP A 173 -13.44 -9.16 16.17
N LEU A 174 -13.62 -9.56 14.90
CA LEU A 174 -13.86 -8.66 13.77
C LEU A 174 -14.94 -7.58 14.01
N PRO A 175 -16.13 -7.88 14.59
CA PRO A 175 -17.15 -6.86 14.83
C PRO A 175 -16.68 -5.77 15.80
N HIS A 176 -15.84 -6.13 16.77
CA HIS A 176 -15.39 -5.22 17.79
C HIS A 176 -14.35 -4.23 17.24
N ILE A 177 -13.36 -4.73 16.52
CA ILE A 177 -12.34 -3.87 15.90
C ILE A 177 -12.94 -2.99 14.79
N ARG A 178 -13.93 -3.52 14.04
CA ARG A 178 -14.69 -2.74 13.04
C ARG A 178 -15.45 -1.59 13.69
N ARG A 179 -16.16 -1.82 14.81
CA ARG A 179 -16.82 -0.75 15.58
C ARG A 179 -15.84 0.35 16.00
N MET A 180 -14.65 -0.02 16.46
CA MET A 180 -13.62 0.95 16.87
C MET A 180 -13.15 1.79 15.69
N MET A 181 -12.85 1.16 14.55
CA MET A 181 -12.52 1.85 13.30
C MET A 181 -13.65 2.81 12.89
N GLU A 182 -14.90 2.33 12.83
CA GLU A 182 -16.07 3.14 12.46
C GLU A 182 -16.25 4.35 13.39
N THR A 183 -15.99 4.19 14.69
CA THR A 183 -16.10 5.28 15.67
C THR A 183 -15.11 6.41 15.36
N PHE A 184 -13.85 6.10 15.09
CA PHE A 184 -12.86 7.13 14.71
C PHE A 184 -13.12 7.70 13.32
N GLN A 185 -13.55 6.88 12.36
CA GLN A 185 -13.95 7.33 11.02
C GLN A 185 -15.12 8.32 11.06
N GLN A 186 -16.13 8.03 11.89
CA GLN A 186 -17.29 8.90 12.07
C GLN A 186 -16.89 10.21 12.73
N LEU A 187 -15.98 10.19 13.71
CA LEU A 187 -15.46 11.42 14.31
C LEU A 187 -14.77 12.29 13.25
N ILE A 188 -13.84 11.73 12.49
CA ILE A 188 -13.13 12.45 11.42
C ILE A 188 -14.14 13.03 10.42
N THR A 189 -15.07 12.21 9.94
CA THR A 189 -16.09 12.63 8.98
C THR A 189 -16.98 13.73 9.53
N PHE A 190 -17.46 13.58 10.77
CA PHE A 190 -18.32 14.55 11.43
C PHE A 190 -17.61 15.89 11.60
N THR A 191 -16.37 15.91 12.09
CA THR A 191 -15.58 17.13 12.24
C THR A 191 -15.29 17.77 10.89
N VAL A 192 -14.92 16.96 9.89
CA VAL A 192 -14.60 17.46 8.54
C VAL A 192 -15.81 18.09 7.85
N VAL A 193 -16.99 17.49 7.99
CA VAL A 193 -18.22 18.01 7.36
C VAL A 193 -18.81 19.20 8.14
N SER A 194 -18.59 19.26 9.45
CA SER A 194 -19.12 20.33 10.30
C SER A 194 -18.31 21.64 10.21
N ASN A 195 -17.04 21.54 9.82
CA ASN A 195 -16.12 22.66 9.70
C ASN A 195 -15.93 23.06 8.23
N GLU A 196 -15.61 24.33 7.98
CA GLU A 196 -15.20 24.80 6.66
C GLU A 196 -13.67 24.85 6.59
N TYR A 197 -13.10 24.09 5.66
CA TYR A 197 -11.66 24.11 5.36
C TYR A 197 -11.42 24.81 4.03
N ASP A 198 -10.41 25.65 4.00
CA ASP A 198 -10.00 26.41 2.82
C ASP A 198 -8.48 26.59 2.79
N GLY A 199 -7.99 27.43 1.87
CA GLY A 199 -6.57 27.67 1.73
C GLY A 199 -5.91 28.35 2.95
N GLU A 200 -6.66 28.93 3.88
CA GLU A 200 -6.12 29.53 5.10
C GLU A 200 -6.37 28.66 6.34
N ASN A 201 -7.50 27.95 6.39
CA ASN A 201 -7.87 27.01 7.44
C ASN A 201 -7.71 25.55 6.97
N LEU A 202 -6.53 24.99 7.22
CA LEU A 202 -6.18 23.64 6.77
C LEU A 202 -6.66 22.58 7.76
N VAL A 203 -7.15 21.45 7.23
CA VAL A 203 -7.52 20.28 8.05
C VAL A 203 -6.34 19.70 8.83
N ASN A 204 -5.11 19.95 8.38
CA ASN A 204 -3.87 19.61 9.08
C ASN A 204 -3.69 20.30 10.43
N ASP A 205 -4.30 21.48 10.60
CA ASP A 205 -4.20 22.27 11.83
C ASP A 205 -5.37 21.95 12.80
N ASP A 206 -6.33 21.10 12.39
CA ASP A 206 -7.43 20.63 13.25
C ASP A 206 -6.99 19.49 14.17
N GLU A 207 -6.72 19.82 15.43
CA GLU A 207 -6.26 18.86 16.44
C GLU A 207 -7.20 17.66 16.62
N THR A 208 -8.52 17.82 16.43
CA THR A 208 -9.48 16.73 16.58
C THR A 208 -9.30 15.71 15.47
N VAL A 209 -9.21 16.18 14.22
CA VAL A 209 -9.02 15.32 13.05
C VAL A 209 -7.65 14.62 13.11
N VAL A 210 -6.60 15.36 13.48
CA VAL A 210 -5.24 14.81 13.62
C VAL A 210 -5.20 13.73 14.71
N ALA A 211 -5.69 14.03 15.91
CA ALA A 211 -5.67 13.08 17.01
C ALA A 211 -6.52 11.83 16.72
N ALA A 212 -7.69 12.00 16.10
CA ALA A 212 -8.54 10.88 15.69
C ALA A 212 -7.85 10.00 14.62
N THR A 213 -7.13 10.62 13.67
CA THR A 213 -6.34 9.91 12.65
C THR A 213 -5.20 9.09 13.27
N GLN A 214 -4.50 9.65 14.27
CA GLN A 214 -3.46 8.95 15.03
C GLN A 214 -4.04 7.77 15.83
N CYS A 215 -5.23 7.93 16.42
CA CYS A 215 -5.91 6.82 17.11
C CYS A 215 -6.36 5.72 16.14
N LEU A 216 -6.87 6.11 14.97
CA LEU A 216 -7.25 5.16 13.91
C LEU A 216 -6.05 4.37 13.39
N GLN A 217 -4.85 4.95 13.37
CA GLN A 217 -3.61 4.25 13.02
C GLN A 217 -3.33 3.05 13.94
N VAL A 218 -3.65 3.15 15.24
CA VAL A 218 -3.50 2.03 16.19
C VAL A 218 -4.46 0.89 15.83
N VAL A 219 -5.70 1.21 15.47
CA VAL A 219 -6.70 0.22 15.03
C VAL A 219 -6.28 -0.41 13.69
N PHE A 220 -5.68 0.37 12.80
CA PHE A 220 -5.15 -0.10 11.53
C PHE A 220 -4.06 -1.16 11.71
N PHE A 221 -3.04 -0.90 12.54
CA PHE A 221 -2.02 -1.91 12.84
C PHE A 221 -2.57 -3.11 13.62
N ALA A 222 -3.57 -2.91 14.47
CA ALA A 222 -4.24 -4.02 15.16
C ALA A 222 -4.98 -4.92 14.17
N SER A 223 -5.57 -4.34 13.12
CA SER A 223 -6.22 -5.07 12.03
C SER A 223 -5.24 -5.89 11.19
N ILE A 224 -4.03 -5.35 10.94
CA ILE A 224 -2.95 -6.09 10.28
C ILE A 224 -2.54 -7.28 11.14
N LEU A 225 -2.20 -7.05 12.42
CA LEU A 225 -1.75 -8.09 13.35
C LEU A 225 -2.82 -9.15 13.67
N GLY A 226 -4.10 -8.79 13.59
CA GLY A 226 -5.22 -9.72 13.77
C GLY A 226 -5.55 -10.53 12.52
N GLY A 227 -4.96 -10.20 11.38
CA GLY A 227 -5.06 -10.94 10.12
C GLY A 227 -3.88 -11.90 9.90
N ASP A 228 -3.70 -12.31 8.65
CA ASP A 228 -2.57 -13.14 8.22
C ASP A 228 -1.39 -12.22 7.86
N VAL A 229 -0.23 -12.42 8.49
CA VAL A 229 0.99 -11.60 8.32
C VAL A 229 2.19 -12.50 8.02
N ASP A 230 2.98 -12.10 7.03
CA ASP A 230 4.30 -12.69 6.74
C ASP A 230 5.37 -11.98 7.57
N VAL A 231 5.76 -12.58 8.68
CA VAL A 231 6.77 -12.05 9.62
C VAL A 231 8.19 -12.53 9.28
N GLU A 232 8.36 -13.36 8.25
CA GLU A 232 9.68 -13.89 7.89
C GLU A 232 10.59 -12.83 7.23
N HIS A 233 10.12 -11.59 7.11
CA HIS A 233 10.84 -10.44 6.54
C HIS A 233 11.63 -10.85 5.29
N ASN A 234 10.89 -11.45 4.34
CA ASN A 234 11.34 -11.92 3.03
C ASN A 234 11.81 -10.77 2.12
N GLU A 235 12.72 -9.92 2.60
CA GLU A 235 13.27 -8.80 1.88
C GLU A 235 14.45 -9.26 1.01
N GLU A 236 14.56 -8.68 -0.17
CA GLU A 236 15.81 -8.72 -0.93
C GLU A 236 16.78 -7.74 -0.28
N ASP A 237 18.01 -8.16 0.04
CA ASP A 237 19.05 -7.27 0.54
C ASP A 237 19.22 -6.10 -0.46
N GLU A 238 18.71 -4.92 -0.09
CA GLU A 238 19.02 -3.70 -0.80
C GLU A 238 20.45 -3.35 -0.38
N GLU A 239 21.42 -3.72 -1.22
CA GLU A 239 22.71 -3.03 -1.20
C GLU A 239 22.40 -1.57 -1.54
N ASP A 240 22.16 -0.75 -0.52
CA ASP A 240 22.23 0.69 -0.62
C ASP A 240 23.64 1.00 -1.12
N SER A 241 23.79 1.12 -2.44
CA SER A 241 24.97 1.75 -3.01
C SER A 241 24.83 3.23 -2.72
N ASP A 242 25.13 3.61 -1.48
CA ASP A 242 25.50 4.98 -1.16
C ASP A 242 26.72 5.29 -2.04
N SER A 243 26.47 5.82 -3.23
CA SER A 243 27.53 6.40 -4.04
C SER A 243 28.06 7.59 -3.25
N ASP A 244 29.25 7.46 -2.67
CA ASP A 244 30.02 8.51 -1.98
C ASP A 244 30.35 9.75 -2.87
N GLU A 245 29.73 9.88 -4.05
CA GLU A 245 29.86 11.06 -4.90
C GLU A 245 28.99 12.20 -4.36
N LEU A 246 29.63 13.28 -3.91
CA LEU A 246 28.94 14.51 -3.54
C LEU A 246 28.07 14.97 -4.71
N THR A 247 26.75 14.86 -4.57
CA THR A 247 25.82 15.32 -5.61
C THR A 247 25.95 16.84 -5.78
N LEU A 248 25.60 17.37 -6.95
CA LEU A 248 25.63 18.82 -7.21
C LEU A 248 24.76 19.62 -6.20
N HIS A 249 23.77 18.96 -5.58
CA HIS A 249 22.95 19.49 -4.50
C HIS A 249 23.76 19.74 -3.22
N GLU A 250 24.78 18.90 -2.92
CA GLU A 250 25.72 19.06 -1.78
C GLU A 250 26.58 20.30 -1.95
N LEU A 251 27.08 20.53 -3.17
CA LEU A 251 27.93 21.66 -3.52
C LEU A 251 27.20 23.01 -3.45
N LEU A 252 25.88 23.02 -3.68
CA LEU A 252 25.04 24.22 -3.66
C LEU A 252 24.30 24.43 -2.34
N GLY A 253 24.42 23.50 -1.38
CA GLY A 253 23.81 23.62 -0.05
C GLY A 253 22.27 23.46 -0.03
N GLU A 254 21.68 22.94 -1.11
CA GLU A 254 20.21 22.73 -1.22
C GLU A 254 19.75 21.43 -0.52
N GLU A 255 20.67 20.56 -0.10
CA GLU A 255 20.36 19.24 0.49
C GLU A 255 19.59 19.24 1.81
N ARG A 256 19.72 20.28 2.64
CA ARG A 256 19.09 20.28 3.97
C ARG A 256 17.55 20.19 3.91
N LEU A 257 16.95 20.47 2.76
CA LEU A 257 15.51 20.47 2.57
C LEU A 257 14.93 19.13 2.07
N TYR A 258 15.75 18.26 1.46
CA TYR A 258 15.25 17.10 0.70
C TYR A 258 15.79 15.74 1.14
N LYS A 259 16.82 15.68 2.01
CA LYS A 259 17.46 14.43 2.48
C LYS A 259 16.80 13.74 3.68
N LYS A 260 15.70 14.26 4.26
CA LYS A 260 14.94 13.48 5.25
C LYS A 260 14.22 12.36 4.48
N GLY A 261 14.87 11.20 4.40
CA GLY A 261 14.27 9.96 3.92
C GLY A 261 12.93 9.70 4.62
N PRO A 262 12.06 8.88 4.02
CA PRO A 262 10.73 8.63 4.58
C PRO A 262 10.86 8.21 6.05
N ARG A 263 10.19 8.94 6.93
CA ARG A 263 10.21 8.66 8.36
C ARG A 263 9.55 7.32 8.58
N ILE A 264 10.35 6.29 8.91
CA ILE A 264 9.82 5.01 9.38
C ILE A 264 8.88 5.32 10.54
N ASN A 265 7.65 4.82 10.45
CA ASN A 265 6.67 5.10 11.48
C ASN A 265 7.18 4.51 12.82
N PRO A 266 7.23 5.31 13.89
CA PRO A 266 7.74 4.82 15.17
C PRO A 266 6.96 3.60 15.69
N LEU A 267 5.65 3.52 15.41
CA LEU A 267 4.80 2.39 15.79
C LEU A 267 5.11 1.14 14.95
N GLU A 268 5.37 1.30 13.66
CA GLU A 268 5.80 0.21 12.75
C GLU A 268 7.10 -0.42 13.24
N LYS A 269 8.08 0.41 13.64
CA LYS A 269 9.36 -0.04 14.19
C LYS A 269 9.19 -0.80 15.52
N GLU A 270 8.34 -0.32 16.40
CA GLU A 270 8.09 -0.94 17.71
C GLU A 270 7.31 -2.27 17.60
N LEU A 271 6.41 -2.37 16.62
CA LEU A 271 5.65 -3.59 16.35
C LEU A 271 6.44 -4.62 15.56
N GLY A 272 7.43 -4.19 14.78
CA GLY A 272 8.17 -5.04 13.85
C GLY A 272 7.32 -5.54 12.68
N VAL A 273 6.24 -4.82 12.33
CA VAL A 273 5.31 -5.20 11.26
C VAL A 273 4.97 -3.98 10.42
N ARG A 274 5.10 -4.14 9.10
CA ARG A 274 4.76 -3.13 8.11
C ARG A 274 3.45 -3.46 7.41
N PRO A 275 2.75 -2.47 6.82
CA PRO A 275 1.54 -2.73 6.03
C PRO A 275 1.78 -3.73 4.89
N MET A 276 2.98 -3.74 4.31
CA MET A 276 3.44 -4.63 3.24
C MET A 276 3.60 -6.10 3.66
N ASP A 277 3.68 -6.35 4.97
CA ASP A 277 3.84 -7.69 5.52
C ASP A 277 2.47 -8.38 5.67
N SER A 278 1.36 -7.65 5.52
CA SER A 278 0.01 -8.21 5.57
C SER A 278 -0.28 -9.04 4.31
N ILE A 279 -0.58 -10.32 4.50
CA ILE A 279 -1.12 -11.20 3.45
C ILE A 279 -2.62 -10.93 3.31
N LYS A 280 -3.31 -10.92 4.45
CA LYS A 280 -4.75 -10.68 4.51
C LYS A 280 -5.09 -9.93 5.80
N PRO A 281 -5.46 -8.65 5.72
CA PRO A 281 -5.82 -7.90 6.92
C PRO A 281 -7.19 -8.35 7.44
N LEU A 282 -7.43 -8.16 8.74
CA LEU A 282 -8.72 -8.47 9.36
C LEU A 282 -9.86 -7.59 8.81
N ILE A 283 -9.56 -6.30 8.57
CA ILE A 283 -10.44 -5.33 7.90
C ILE A 283 -9.78 -4.95 6.56
N PRO A 284 -10.52 -4.93 5.43
CA PRO A 284 -9.98 -4.46 4.16
C PRO A 284 -9.36 -3.07 4.25
N PHE A 285 -8.27 -2.84 3.51
CA PHE A 285 -7.57 -1.54 3.51
C PHE A 285 -8.46 -0.39 3.05
N GLU A 286 -9.40 -0.67 2.15
CA GLU A 286 -10.33 0.30 1.58
C GLU A 286 -11.30 0.86 2.63
N ASP A 287 -11.65 0.08 3.65
CA ASP A 287 -12.55 0.52 4.74
C ASP A 287 -11.88 1.59 5.63
N PHE A 288 -10.56 1.74 5.57
CA PHE A 288 -9.82 2.76 6.29
C PHE A 288 -9.71 4.10 5.55
N ILE A 289 -10.08 4.15 4.26
CA ILE A 289 -10.03 5.40 3.48
C ILE A 289 -11.19 6.31 3.90
N ASN A 290 -10.88 7.58 4.21
CA ASN A 290 -11.90 8.58 4.54
C ASN A 290 -12.11 9.55 3.38
N GLU A 291 -13.15 9.35 2.57
CA GLU A 291 -13.41 10.18 1.37
C GLU A 291 -13.63 11.66 1.71
N SER A 292 -14.35 11.97 2.80
CA SER A 292 -14.62 13.36 3.20
C SER A 292 -13.34 14.12 3.52
N LEU A 293 -12.39 13.46 4.19
CA LEU A 293 -11.07 14.01 4.45
C LEU A 293 -10.28 14.19 3.14
N ASN A 294 -10.32 13.21 2.24
CA ASN A 294 -9.59 13.27 0.96
C ASN A 294 -10.08 14.41 0.05
N ASP A 295 -11.36 14.82 0.15
CA ASP A 295 -11.93 15.93 -0.61
C ASP A 295 -11.43 17.31 -0.12
N VAL A 296 -11.07 17.45 1.16
CA VAL A 296 -10.65 18.72 1.77
C VAL A 296 -9.14 18.88 1.90
N ILE A 297 -8.35 17.80 1.78
CA ILE A 297 -6.89 17.88 1.89
C ILE A 297 -6.29 18.64 0.71
N GLU A 298 -5.60 19.74 1.02
CA GLU A 298 -4.75 20.45 0.08
C GLU A 298 -3.35 19.81 0.00
N MET A 299 -3.20 18.90 -0.96
CA MET A 299 -2.03 18.02 -1.06
C MET A 299 -0.70 18.74 -1.34
N ASP A 300 -0.71 19.91 -1.97
CA ASP A 300 0.48 20.75 -2.18
C ASP A 300 1.05 21.27 -0.84
N LYS A 301 0.16 21.66 0.08
CA LYS A 301 0.54 22.09 1.44
C LYS A 301 0.89 20.91 2.33
N ASP A 302 0.10 19.84 2.30
CA ASP A 302 0.38 18.62 3.06
C ASP A 302 1.76 18.04 2.71
N PHE A 303 2.10 17.99 1.42
CA PHE A 303 3.42 17.57 0.96
C PHE A 303 4.54 18.48 1.48
N THR A 304 4.31 19.80 1.54
CA THR A 304 5.27 20.74 2.12
C THR A 304 5.47 20.47 3.62
N PHE A 305 4.40 20.13 4.34
CA PHE A 305 4.49 19.72 5.74
C PHE A 305 5.26 18.41 5.91
N PHE A 306 5.02 17.43 5.03
CA PHE A 306 5.73 16.15 5.05
C PHE A 306 7.25 16.30 4.83
N LYS A 307 7.67 17.13 3.84
CA LYS A 307 9.09 17.27 3.48
C LYS A 307 9.84 18.29 4.32
N VAL A 308 9.26 19.48 4.54
CA VAL A 308 9.98 20.64 5.10
C VAL A 308 9.62 20.89 6.56
N ASN A 309 8.33 20.85 6.91
CA ASN A 309 7.81 21.28 8.22
C ASN A 309 7.43 20.14 9.16
N ALA A 310 7.95 18.94 8.95
CA ALA A 310 7.48 17.72 9.60
C ALA A 310 7.71 17.66 11.12
N GLU A 311 8.49 18.58 11.69
CA GLU A 311 8.65 18.70 13.16
C GLU A 311 7.63 19.66 13.78
N THR A 312 7.01 20.52 12.97
CA THR A 312 6.15 21.61 13.44
C THR A 312 4.68 21.45 13.04
N LYS A 313 4.41 20.71 11.97
CA LYS A 313 3.07 20.52 11.42
C LYS A 313 2.82 19.05 11.10
N PHE A 314 1.58 18.62 11.30
CA PHE A 314 1.13 17.29 10.96
C PHE A 314 0.89 17.16 9.45
N SER A 315 1.20 16.00 8.88
CA SER A 315 0.90 15.67 7.49
C SER A 315 0.21 14.32 7.42
N PHE A 316 -0.86 14.25 6.63
CA PHE A 316 -1.60 13.00 6.40
C PHE A 316 -0.81 12.01 5.54
N GLN A 317 0.21 12.45 4.80
CA GLN A 317 1.17 11.53 4.18
C GLN A 317 1.88 10.64 5.21
N THR A 318 1.94 11.05 6.50
CA THR A 318 2.48 10.18 7.57
C THR A 318 1.56 8.99 7.94
N CYS A 319 0.29 9.07 7.51
CA CYS A 319 -0.76 8.09 7.74
C CYS A 319 -1.38 7.64 6.40
N PRO A 320 -0.62 6.98 5.51
CA PRO A 320 -1.08 6.69 4.15
C PRO A 320 -2.32 5.78 4.09
N PHE A 321 -2.66 5.07 5.16
CA PHE A 321 -3.82 4.18 5.21
C PHE A 321 -5.18 4.93 5.09
N ILE A 322 -5.24 6.21 5.46
CA ILE A 322 -6.49 7.01 5.40
C ILE A 322 -6.69 7.70 4.03
N LEU A 323 -5.61 7.77 3.24
CA LEU A 323 -5.59 8.47 1.97
C LEU A 323 -6.06 7.57 0.83
N SER A 324 -6.85 8.13 -0.08
CA SER A 324 -7.19 7.48 -1.34
C SER A 324 -5.97 7.39 -2.26
N VAL A 325 -5.97 6.43 -3.19
CA VAL A 325 -4.91 6.31 -4.22
C VAL A 325 -4.79 7.60 -5.06
N ILE A 326 -5.90 8.31 -5.26
CA ILE A 326 -5.96 9.55 -6.02
C ILE A 326 -5.16 10.64 -5.30
N THR A 327 -5.45 10.82 -4.01
CA THR A 327 -4.82 11.83 -3.15
C THR A 327 -3.33 11.53 -2.95
N LYS A 328 -2.96 10.25 -2.76
CA LYS A 328 -1.56 9.82 -2.76
C LYS A 328 -0.85 10.13 -4.08
N ASN A 329 -1.50 9.86 -5.22
CA ASN A 329 -0.94 10.14 -6.55
C ASN A 329 -0.74 11.66 -6.77
N GLN A 330 -1.63 12.51 -6.25
CA GLN A 330 -1.41 13.96 -6.27
C GLN A 330 -0.15 14.36 -5.48
N GLY A 331 0.07 13.75 -4.31
CA GLY A 331 1.28 13.98 -3.52
C GLY A 331 2.55 13.57 -4.28
N LEU A 332 2.52 12.41 -4.92
CA LEU A 332 3.60 11.92 -5.79
C LEU A 332 3.82 12.85 -6.99
N TYR A 333 2.75 13.34 -7.62
CA TYR A 333 2.80 14.29 -8.72
C TYR A 333 3.48 15.60 -8.33
N TYR A 334 3.17 16.16 -7.14
CA TYR A 334 3.85 17.35 -6.64
C TYR A 334 5.33 17.09 -6.34
N ASP A 335 5.67 15.96 -5.72
CA ASP A 335 7.07 15.55 -5.48
C ASP A 335 7.85 15.50 -6.80
N ASN A 336 7.30 14.82 -7.81
CA ASN A 336 7.91 14.70 -9.13
C ASN A 336 8.08 16.06 -9.80
N ARG A 337 7.05 16.92 -9.78
CA ARG A 337 7.13 18.26 -10.40
C ARG A 337 8.14 19.16 -9.71
N ILE A 338 8.16 19.18 -8.38
CA ILE A 338 9.11 20.00 -7.62
C ILE A 338 10.54 19.58 -7.96
N ARG A 339 10.80 18.26 -8.04
CA ARG A 339 12.11 17.73 -8.48
C ARG A 339 12.45 18.12 -9.91
N MET A 340 11.53 17.92 -10.87
CA MET A 340 11.74 18.35 -12.26
C MET A 340 12.09 19.84 -12.34
N TYR A 341 11.40 20.69 -11.59
CA TYR A 341 11.71 22.13 -11.53
C TYR A 341 13.06 22.41 -10.88
N SER A 342 13.42 21.70 -9.81
CA SER A 342 14.72 21.81 -9.15
C SER A 342 15.86 21.45 -10.10
N GLU A 343 15.79 20.27 -10.74
CA GLU A 343 16.77 19.80 -11.72
C GLU A 343 16.89 20.76 -12.91
N ARG A 344 15.77 21.29 -13.40
CA ARG A 344 15.75 22.31 -14.46
C ARG A 344 16.45 23.59 -14.03
N ARG A 345 16.22 24.06 -12.80
CA ARG A 345 16.88 25.26 -12.26
C ARG A 345 18.37 25.06 -12.10
N LEU A 346 18.77 23.90 -11.56
CA LEU A 346 20.18 23.53 -11.37
C LEU A 346 20.93 23.42 -12.70
N THR A 347 20.32 22.75 -13.68
CA THR A 347 20.88 22.64 -15.05
C THR A 347 21.07 24.02 -15.68
N ALA A 348 20.11 24.93 -15.48
CA ALA A 348 20.20 26.30 -15.99
C ALA A 348 21.32 27.11 -15.32
N LEU A 349 21.45 27.03 -13.98
CA LEU A 349 22.54 27.68 -13.23
C LEU A 349 23.91 27.15 -13.67
N PHE A 350 24.06 25.84 -13.81
CA PHE A 350 25.32 25.22 -14.22
C PHE A 350 25.71 25.58 -15.65
N SER A 351 24.73 25.64 -16.55
CA SER A 351 24.93 26.05 -17.94
C SER A 351 25.37 27.51 -18.06
N MET A 352 24.93 28.39 -17.16
CA MET A 352 25.46 29.76 -17.06
C MET A 352 26.95 29.78 -16.65
N VAL A 353 27.39 28.82 -15.82
CA VAL A 353 28.79 28.70 -15.38
C VAL A 353 29.67 28.08 -16.47
N GLN A 354 29.18 27.06 -17.19
CA GLN A 354 29.95 26.33 -18.21
C GLN A 354 29.80 26.88 -19.65
N GLY A 355 28.89 27.82 -19.89
CA GLY A 355 28.66 28.39 -21.22
C GLY A 355 28.02 27.42 -22.23
N GLN A 356 27.41 26.34 -21.76
CA GLN A 356 26.63 25.40 -22.57
C GLN A 356 25.15 25.83 -22.63
N GLN A 357 24.40 25.34 -23.62
CA GLN A 357 22.94 25.52 -23.65
C GLN A 357 22.29 24.47 -22.75
N PRO A 358 21.59 24.86 -21.68
CA PRO A 358 20.92 23.89 -20.80
C PRO A 358 19.80 23.20 -21.56
N ASN A 359 19.74 21.87 -21.53
CA ASN A 359 18.53 21.15 -21.90
C ASN A 359 17.68 20.89 -20.64
N PRO A 360 16.51 21.55 -20.49
CA PRO A 360 15.67 21.39 -19.32
C PRO A 360 14.85 20.09 -19.31
N TYR A 361 14.92 19.30 -20.38
CA TYR A 361 14.13 18.08 -20.57
C TYR A 361 15.03 16.85 -20.70
N LEU A 362 14.50 15.70 -20.30
CA LEU A 362 15.04 14.39 -20.66
C LEU A 362 14.70 14.14 -22.13
N LYS A 363 15.59 14.58 -23.02
CA LYS A 363 15.36 14.50 -24.46
C LYS A 363 15.77 13.14 -25.01
N LEU A 364 14.78 12.37 -25.47
CA LEU A 364 14.97 11.11 -26.18
C LEU A 364 14.68 11.32 -27.67
N LYS A 365 15.72 11.20 -28.49
CA LYS A 365 15.58 11.22 -29.95
C LYS A 365 15.71 9.79 -30.45
N VAL A 366 14.65 9.24 -31.05
CA VAL A 366 14.57 7.82 -31.42
C VAL A 366 14.01 7.65 -32.84
N ARG A 367 14.39 6.56 -33.51
CA ARG A 367 13.83 6.17 -34.82
C ARG A 367 12.75 5.11 -34.62
N ARG A 368 11.64 5.20 -35.37
CA ARG A 368 10.51 4.26 -35.26
C ARG A 368 10.89 2.79 -35.50
N ASP A 369 11.85 2.54 -36.38
CA ASP A 369 12.28 1.18 -36.71
C ASP A 369 13.32 0.61 -35.72
N HIS A 370 13.83 1.41 -34.78
CA HIS A 370 14.93 1.04 -33.86
C HIS A 370 14.69 1.63 -32.47
N ILE A 371 13.46 1.56 -31.97
CA ILE A 371 13.04 2.28 -30.76
C ILE A 371 13.80 1.75 -29.53
N ILE A 372 13.89 0.43 -29.37
CA ILE A 372 14.56 -0.21 -28.24
C ILE A 372 16.05 0.11 -28.22
N ASP A 373 16.74 -0.07 -29.35
CA ASP A 373 18.18 0.19 -29.46
C ASP A 373 18.52 1.66 -29.20
N ASP A 374 17.80 2.59 -29.84
CA ASP A 374 18.05 4.03 -29.68
C ASP A 374 17.73 4.48 -28.24
N ALA A 375 16.65 3.96 -27.64
CA ALA A 375 16.28 4.27 -26.26
C ALA A 375 17.31 3.73 -25.26
N LEU A 376 17.79 2.50 -25.44
CA LEU A 376 18.84 1.89 -24.62
C LEU A 376 20.10 2.73 -24.63
N VAL A 377 20.66 2.98 -25.82
CA VAL A 377 21.88 3.75 -25.97
C VAL A 377 21.72 5.14 -25.34
N ARG A 378 20.58 5.80 -25.57
CA ARG A 378 20.37 7.14 -25.07
C ARG A 378 20.21 7.20 -23.55
N LEU A 379 19.41 6.31 -22.97
CA LEU A 379 19.19 6.26 -21.53
C LEU A 379 20.44 5.80 -20.77
N GLU A 380 21.22 4.88 -21.35
CA GLU A 380 22.50 4.46 -20.78
C GLU A 380 23.53 5.59 -20.79
N MET A 381 23.67 6.31 -21.92
CA MET A 381 24.52 7.49 -21.98
C MET A 381 24.14 8.54 -20.94
N ILE A 382 22.85 8.83 -20.81
CA ILE A 382 22.34 9.82 -19.84
C ILE A 382 22.62 9.36 -18.42
N SER A 383 22.38 8.08 -18.11
CA SER A 383 22.68 7.52 -16.80
C SER A 383 24.17 7.55 -16.46
N MET A 384 25.07 7.39 -17.44
CA MET A 384 26.51 7.45 -17.21
C MET A 384 27.03 8.88 -17.04
N GLU A 385 26.43 9.84 -17.74
CA GLU A 385 26.82 11.26 -17.65
C GLU A 385 26.27 11.91 -16.37
N ASN A 386 24.98 11.78 -16.11
CA ASN A 386 24.32 12.29 -14.91
C ASN A 386 23.01 11.52 -14.64
N PRO A 387 22.98 10.60 -13.67
CA PRO A 387 21.77 9.87 -13.30
C PRO A 387 20.56 10.77 -12.94
N SER A 388 20.79 12.00 -12.43
CA SER A 388 19.68 12.90 -12.07
C SER A 388 18.88 13.39 -13.28
N ASP A 389 19.45 13.31 -14.49
CA ASP A 389 18.77 13.71 -15.72
C ASP A 389 17.56 12.83 -16.04
N LEU A 390 17.53 11.58 -15.57
CA LEU A 390 16.37 10.69 -15.70
C LEU A 390 15.13 11.22 -14.96
N LYS A 391 15.33 12.14 -14.01
CA LYS A 391 14.28 12.81 -13.23
C LYS A 391 13.85 14.15 -13.85
N LYS A 392 14.30 14.48 -15.05
CA LYS A 392 13.78 15.61 -15.83
C LYS A 392 12.47 15.22 -16.52
N GLN A 393 11.67 16.22 -16.90
CA GLN A 393 10.47 15.98 -17.69
C GLN A 393 10.82 15.32 -19.03
N LEU A 394 10.16 14.21 -19.37
CA LEU A 394 10.40 13.48 -20.61
C LEU A 394 9.98 14.33 -21.82
N TYR A 395 10.82 14.31 -22.85
CA TYR A 395 10.53 14.93 -24.13
C TYR A 395 11.01 14.01 -25.25
N VAL A 396 10.08 13.42 -25.98
CA VAL A 396 10.39 12.48 -27.08
C VAL A 396 10.35 13.19 -28.43
N GLU A 397 11.34 12.89 -29.28
CA GLU A 397 11.42 13.36 -30.67
C GLU A 397 11.68 12.18 -31.61
N PHE A 398 10.72 11.88 -32.50
CA PHE A 398 10.96 10.92 -33.57
C PHE A 398 11.81 11.55 -34.67
N GLU A 399 12.88 10.86 -35.08
CA GLU A 399 13.78 11.40 -36.09
C GLU A 399 13.06 11.60 -37.44
N GLY A 400 13.13 12.83 -37.96
CA GLY A 400 12.51 13.19 -39.24
C GLY A 400 11.07 13.70 -39.13
N GLU A 401 10.50 13.75 -37.92
CA GLU A 401 9.14 14.21 -37.67
C GLU A 401 9.12 15.60 -37.02
N GLN A 402 8.27 16.50 -37.53
CA GLN A 402 8.02 17.79 -36.88
C GLN A 402 6.85 17.63 -35.91
N GLY A 403 7.15 17.68 -34.61
CA GLY A 403 6.16 17.62 -33.55
C GLY A 403 6.68 18.28 -32.28
N VAL A 404 5.78 18.89 -31.51
CA VAL A 404 6.08 19.35 -30.15
C VAL A 404 5.46 18.33 -29.19
N ASP A 405 6.28 17.73 -28.34
CA ASP A 405 5.77 16.80 -27.34
C ASP A 405 5.04 17.55 -26.21
N GLU A 406 3.71 17.56 -26.29
CA GLU A 406 2.82 17.99 -25.22
C GLU A 406 2.31 16.79 -24.38
N GLY A 407 2.97 15.63 -24.49
CA GLY A 407 2.66 14.37 -23.81
C GLY A 407 2.15 13.27 -24.75
N GLY A 408 1.62 13.63 -25.92
CA GLY A 408 1.13 12.67 -26.91
C GLY A 408 2.24 11.81 -27.54
N VAL A 409 3.39 12.42 -27.85
CA VAL A 409 4.54 11.71 -28.44
C VAL A 409 5.20 10.80 -27.40
N SER A 410 5.33 11.28 -26.16
CA SER A 410 5.76 10.45 -25.03
C SER A 410 4.86 9.22 -24.83
N LYS A 411 3.54 9.39 -24.94
CA LYS A 411 2.58 8.27 -24.83
C LYS A 411 2.73 7.26 -25.96
N GLU A 412 2.89 7.73 -27.20
CA GLU A 412 3.16 6.85 -28.35
C GLU A 412 4.46 6.07 -28.18
N PHE A 413 5.53 6.73 -27.72
CA PHE A 413 6.80 6.08 -27.42
C PHE A 413 6.63 4.93 -26.42
N PHE A 414 5.92 5.15 -25.31
CA PHE A 414 5.66 4.09 -24.35
C PHE A 414 4.89 2.91 -24.97
N GLN A 415 3.91 3.16 -25.82
CA GLN A 415 3.15 2.10 -26.49
C GLN A 415 4.05 1.25 -27.38
N LEU A 416 4.86 1.88 -28.24
CA LEU A 416 5.73 1.17 -29.18
C LEU A 416 6.80 0.33 -28.46
N VAL A 417 7.40 0.89 -27.39
CA VAL A 417 8.37 0.17 -26.55
C VAL A 417 7.75 -1.09 -25.94
N LEU A 418 6.53 -1.00 -25.40
CA LEU A 418 5.87 -2.14 -24.76
C LEU A 418 5.40 -3.18 -25.79
N GLU A 419 4.88 -2.75 -26.94
CA GLU A 419 4.50 -3.65 -28.04
C GLU A 419 5.68 -4.48 -28.53
N GLU A 420 6.87 -3.88 -28.63
CA GLU A 420 8.10 -4.56 -29.04
C GLU A 420 8.59 -5.52 -27.94
N ILE A 421 8.69 -5.07 -26.69
CA ILE A 421 9.20 -5.87 -25.56
C ILE A 421 8.33 -7.09 -25.23
N PHE A 422 7.02 -6.94 -25.28
CA PHE A 422 6.09 -8.04 -25.01
C PHE A 422 5.82 -8.92 -26.24
N ASN A 423 6.49 -8.64 -27.36
CA ASN A 423 6.43 -9.50 -28.53
C ASN A 423 7.04 -10.89 -28.18
N PRO A 424 6.29 -11.99 -28.36
CA PRO A 424 6.80 -13.34 -28.16
C PRO A 424 8.08 -13.65 -28.96
N ASP A 425 8.30 -12.97 -30.09
CA ASP A 425 9.47 -13.16 -30.94
C ASP A 425 10.79 -12.72 -30.26
N ILE A 426 10.74 -11.73 -29.36
CA ILE A 426 11.90 -11.30 -28.56
C ILE A 426 12.16 -12.28 -27.41
N GLY A 427 11.12 -12.92 -26.89
CA GLY A 427 11.25 -13.97 -25.87
C GLY A 427 11.70 -13.48 -24.49
N MET A 428 11.55 -12.18 -24.17
CA MET A 428 11.84 -11.66 -22.82
C MET A 428 10.80 -12.08 -21.78
N PHE A 429 9.54 -12.19 -22.19
CA PHE A 429 8.42 -12.56 -21.34
C PHE A 429 7.60 -13.68 -21.98
N THR A 430 7.00 -14.52 -21.13
CA THR A 430 6.04 -15.55 -21.52
C THR A 430 4.64 -15.04 -21.24
N TYR A 431 3.71 -15.25 -22.17
CA TYR A 431 2.31 -14.90 -22.00
C TYR A 431 1.49 -16.13 -21.64
N GLU A 432 0.81 -16.09 -20.50
CA GLU A 432 -0.09 -17.15 -20.05
C GLU A 432 -1.51 -16.87 -20.54
N ASN A 433 -2.10 -17.79 -21.31
CA ASN A 433 -3.38 -17.57 -21.98
C ASN A 433 -4.56 -17.52 -21.01
N ASP A 434 -4.49 -18.32 -19.93
CA ASP A 434 -5.58 -18.43 -18.96
C ASP A 434 -5.69 -17.18 -18.09
N THR A 435 -4.54 -16.66 -17.62
CA THR A 435 -4.48 -15.48 -16.75
C THR A 435 -4.38 -14.17 -17.54
N LYS A 436 -3.94 -14.22 -18.81
CA LYS A 436 -3.62 -13.07 -19.66
C LYS A 436 -2.52 -12.18 -19.07
N LEU A 437 -1.59 -12.79 -18.36
CA LEU A 437 -0.48 -12.11 -17.70
C LEU A 437 0.85 -12.48 -18.37
N PHE A 438 1.80 -11.56 -18.30
CA PHE A 438 3.18 -11.77 -18.68
C PHE A 438 4.02 -12.18 -17.47
N TRP A 439 4.95 -13.10 -17.68
CA TRP A 439 5.95 -13.51 -16.70
C TRP A 439 7.35 -13.50 -17.31
N PHE A 440 8.38 -13.33 -16.47
CA PHE A 440 9.77 -13.31 -16.92
C PHE A 440 10.17 -14.66 -17.49
N ASN A 441 10.78 -14.66 -18.68
CA ASN A 441 11.33 -15.89 -19.24
C ASN A 441 12.69 -16.21 -18.58
N SER A 442 12.75 -17.29 -17.80
CA SER A 442 13.96 -17.78 -17.14
C SER A 442 15.06 -18.18 -18.14
N SER A 443 14.67 -18.59 -19.35
CA SER A 443 15.56 -19.03 -20.43
C SER A 443 15.86 -17.94 -21.46
N SER A 444 15.55 -16.68 -21.14
CA SER A 444 15.78 -15.55 -22.05
C SER A 444 17.28 -15.43 -22.41
N LEU A 445 17.56 -15.36 -23.71
CA LEU A 445 18.90 -15.10 -24.25
C LEU A 445 19.21 -13.61 -24.39
N GLU A 446 18.20 -12.76 -24.17
CA GLU A 446 18.29 -11.31 -24.25
C GLU A 446 19.16 -10.73 -23.13
N THR A 447 19.61 -9.49 -23.34
CA THR A 447 20.56 -8.84 -22.46
C THR A 447 19.90 -8.26 -21.20
N GLU A 448 20.67 -8.14 -20.12
CA GLU A 448 20.24 -7.44 -18.91
C GLU A 448 19.86 -5.97 -19.20
N ALA A 449 20.49 -5.35 -20.22
CA ALA A 449 20.21 -3.97 -20.61
C ALA A 449 18.75 -3.76 -21.02
N GLN A 450 18.16 -4.69 -21.79
CA GLN A 450 16.75 -4.59 -22.19
C GLN A 450 15.81 -4.70 -20.98
N TYR A 451 16.10 -5.57 -20.01
CA TYR A 451 15.32 -5.60 -18.77
C TYR A 451 15.44 -4.30 -17.99
N THR A 452 16.64 -3.71 -17.93
CA THR A 452 16.87 -2.38 -17.34
C THR A 452 16.08 -1.29 -18.06
N LEU A 453 16.00 -1.31 -19.40
CA LEU A 453 15.17 -0.35 -20.16
C LEU A 453 13.71 -0.39 -19.70
N ILE A 454 13.13 -1.58 -19.59
CA ILE A 454 11.73 -1.74 -19.20
C ILE A 454 11.52 -1.19 -17.78
N GLY A 455 12.45 -1.47 -16.87
CA GLY A 455 12.45 -0.88 -15.54
C GLY A 455 12.40 0.65 -15.58
N ILE A 456 13.29 1.27 -16.38
CA ILE A 456 13.33 2.73 -16.55
C ILE A 456 12.02 3.24 -17.14
N VAL A 457 11.46 2.56 -18.14
CA VAL A 457 10.20 2.92 -18.80
C VAL A 457 9.03 2.92 -17.81
N LEU A 458 8.92 1.90 -16.96
CA LEU A 458 7.91 1.86 -15.90
C LEU A 458 8.09 3.00 -14.90
N GLY A 459 9.33 3.29 -14.49
CA GLY A 459 9.64 4.41 -13.62
C GLY A 459 9.27 5.76 -14.24
N LEU A 460 9.63 5.99 -15.51
CA LEU A 460 9.31 7.20 -16.25
C LEU A 460 7.80 7.37 -16.44
N ALA A 461 7.05 6.29 -16.63
CA ALA A 461 5.61 6.34 -16.76
C ALA A 461 4.94 6.86 -15.47
N ILE A 462 5.35 6.35 -14.31
CA ILE A 462 4.91 6.88 -13.01
C ILE A 462 5.31 8.35 -12.86
N TYR A 463 6.56 8.69 -13.21
CA TYR A 463 7.10 10.03 -13.04
C TYR A 463 6.38 11.08 -13.90
N ASN A 464 5.95 10.70 -15.10
CA ASN A 464 5.21 11.55 -16.04
C ASN A 464 3.67 11.37 -15.94
N ASN A 465 3.17 10.62 -14.94
CA ASN A 465 1.75 10.32 -14.73
C ASN A 465 1.06 9.78 -16.01
N CYS A 466 1.73 8.86 -16.70
CA CYS A 466 1.27 8.16 -17.88
C CYS A 466 0.97 6.70 -17.52
N ILE A 467 -0.23 6.22 -17.86
CA ILE A 467 -0.57 4.80 -17.72
C ILE A 467 0.01 3.98 -18.87
N LEU A 468 0.36 2.74 -18.58
CA LEU A 468 0.93 1.76 -19.49
C LEU A 468 -0.01 0.56 -19.61
N ASP A 469 -0.08 -0.03 -20.79
CA ASP A 469 -0.87 -1.24 -21.01
C ASP A 469 -0.07 -2.50 -20.68
N VAL A 470 0.25 -2.69 -19.39
CA VAL A 470 1.07 -3.80 -18.90
C VAL A 470 0.26 -4.72 -18.01
N HIS A 471 0.51 -6.02 -18.14
CA HIS A 471 -0.24 -7.07 -17.46
C HIS A 471 0.71 -8.01 -16.71
N PHE A 472 1.11 -7.62 -15.50
CA PHE A 472 1.93 -8.47 -14.63
C PHE A 472 1.11 -9.06 -13.47
N PRO A 473 1.48 -10.24 -12.95
CA PRO A 473 0.94 -10.73 -11.69
C PRO A 473 1.38 -9.86 -10.51
N MET A 474 0.60 -9.84 -9.43
CA MET A 474 0.83 -8.97 -8.26
C MET A 474 2.23 -9.13 -7.66
N VAL A 475 2.80 -10.33 -7.76
CA VAL A 475 4.15 -10.66 -7.30
C VAL A 475 5.24 -9.77 -7.90
N VAL A 476 5.07 -9.29 -9.15
CA VAL A 476 6.04 -8.39 -9.78
C VAL A 476 6.10 -7.06 -9.04
N TYR A 477 4.94 -6.50 -8.68
CA TYR A 477 4.87 -5.25 -7.92
C TYR A 477 5.35 -5.43 -6.48
N ARG A 478 5.06 -6.57 -5.84
CA ARG A 478 5.62 -6.93 -4.53
C ARG A 478 7.15 -6.97 -4.56
N LYS A 479 7.73 -7.62 -5.58
CA LYS A 479 9.18 -7.69 -5.78
C LYS A 479 9.83 -6.34 -6.09
N LEU A 480 9.16 -5.48 -6.85
CA LEU A 480 9.61 -4.09 -7.06
C LEU A 480 9.68 -3.30 -5.75
N MET A 481 8.78 -3.59 -4.81
CA MET A 481 8.74 -2.99 -3.48
C MET A 481 9.69 -3.66 -2.46
N GLY A 482 10.52 -4.60 -2.90
CA GLY A 482 11.57 -5.23 -2.09
C GLY A 482 11.17 -6.56 -1.43
N LYS A 483 9.96 -7.08 -1.68
CA LYS A 483 9.49 -8.35 -1.13
C LYS A 483 9.74 -9.53 -2.07
N LYS A 484 10.18 -10.67 -1.56
CA LYS A 484 10.27 -11.90 -2.36
C LYS A 484 8.88 -12.47 -2.68
N GLY A 485 8.80 -13.19 -3.79
CA GLY A 485 7.62 -13.99 -4.13
C GLY A 485 7.52 -15.20 -3.21
N THR A 486 6.29 -15.56 -2.85
CA THR A 486 5.93 -16.62 -1.90
C THR A 486 5.00 -17.65 -2.56
N TYR A 487 4.72 -18.76 -1.89
CA TYR A 487 3.77 -19.77 -2.37
C TYR A 487 2.38 -19.18 -2.71
N LEU A 488 1.89 -18.22 -1.93
CA LEU A 488 0.57 -17.61 -2.17
C LEU A 488 0.51 -16.84 -3.49
N ASP A 489 1.62 -16.23 -3.90
CA ASP A 489 1.74 -15.48 -5.15
C ASP A 489 1.68 -16.38 -6.40
N LEU A 490 1.88 -17.69 -6.25
CA LEU A 490 1.67 -18.65 -7.34
C LEU A 490 0.20 -18.73 -7.76
N SER A 491 -0.74 -18.35 -6.90
CA SER A 491 -2.17 -18.41 -7.22
C SER A 491 -2.56 -17.56 -8.44
N ASP A 492 -1.92 -16.39 -8.59
CA ASP A 492 -2.15 -15.48 -9.70
C ASP A 492 -1.17 -15.69 -10.86
N SER A 493 0.10 -15.99 -10.55
CA SER A 493 1.15 -16.13 -11.57
C SER A 493 1.12 -17.49 -12.26
N HIS A 494 0.98 -18.59 -11.51
CA HIS A 494 1.02 -19.97 -11.99
C HIS A 494 -0.13 -20.80 -11.36
N PRO A 495 -1.40 -20.56 -11.72
CA PRO A 495 -2.54 -21.14 -11.01
C PRO A 495 -2.53 -22.67 -10.96
N VAL A 496 -2.11 -23.34 -12.03
CA VAL A 496 -2.02 -24.80 -12.11
C VAL A 496 -0.98 -25.35 -11.12
N LEU A 497 0.18 -24.69 -11.02
CA LEU A 497 1.22 -25.06 -10.07
C LEU A 497 0.75 -24.84 -8.64
N TYR A 498 0.12 -23.69 -8.36
CA TYR A 498 -0.46 -23.40 -7.05
C TYR A 498 -1.45 -24.48 -6.60
N GLN A 499 -2.40 -24.87 -7.46
CA GLN A 499 -3.36 -25.93 -7.12
C GLN A 499 -2.68 -27.29 -6.89
N SER A 500 -1.63 -27.59 -7.65
CA SER A 500 -0.86 -28.83 -7.48
C SER A 500 -0.14 -28.86 -6.13
N LEU A 501 0.57 -27.78 -5.77
CA LEU A 501 1.27 -27.66 -4.48
C LEU A 501 0.30 -27.60 -3.30
N LYS A 502 -0.85 -26.93 -3.46
CA LYS A 502 -1.94 -26.96 -2.49
C LYS A 502 -2.43 -28.39 -2.26
N GLY A 503 -2.56 -29.18 -3.33
CA GLY A 503 -2.89 -30.60 -3.26
C GLY A 503 -1.90 -31.40 -2.41
N VAL A 504 -0.59 -31.11 -2.51
CA VAL A 504 0.44 -31.75 -1.67
C VAL A 504 0.30 -31.36 -0.19
N LEU A 505 0.03 -30.08 0.09
CA LEU A 505 -0.17 -29.57 1.45
C LEU A 505 -1.45 -30.07 2.12
N GLU A 506 -2.52 -30.28 1.36
CA GLU A 506 -3.81 -30.72 1.89
C GLU A 506 -3.97 -32.25 1.89
N TYR A 507 -3.04 -32.98 1.26
CA TYR A 507 -3.10 -34.42 1.18
C TYR A 507 -3.09 -35.07 2.58
N MET A 508 -4.06 -35.94 2.83
CA MET A 508 -4.24 -36.62 4.12
C MET A 508 -3.64 -38.04 4.16
N GLY A 509 -3.28 -38.59 3.00
CA GLY A 509 -2.65 -39.92 2.86
C GLY A 509 -1.13 -39.88 3.10
N ASN A 510 -0.43 -40.91 2.61
CA ASN A 510 1.02 -40.98 2.71
C ASN A 510 1.65 -40.33 1.48
N VAL A 511 2.15 -39.09 1.63
CA VAL A 511 2.74 -38.32 0.51
C VAL A 511 3.89 -39.09 -0.16
N GLU A 512 4.73 -39.76 0.63
CA GLU A 512 5.91 -40.46 0.11
C GLU A 512 5.51 -41.67 -0.74
N GLU A 513 4.59 -42.50 -0.25
CA GLU A 513 4.18 -43.72 -0.95
C GLU A 513 3.21 -43.45 -2.11
N ASP A 514 2.31 -42.47 -1.95
CA ASP A 514 1.23 -42.21 -2.91
C ASP A 514 1.67 -41.28 -4.05
N MET A 515 2.54 -40.31 -3.77
CA MET A 515 3.00 -39.33 -4.76
C MET A 515 4.41 -39.60 -5.28
N MET A 516 5.27 -40.29 -4.51
CA MET A 516 6.65 -40.64 -4.88
C MET A 516 7.47 -39.47 -5.45
N MET A 517 7.27 -38.26 -4.89
CA MET A 517 7.99 -37.06 -5.28
C MET A 517 9.30 -36.94 -4.51
N THR A 518 10.27 -36.25 -5.09
CA THR A 518 11.54 -35.89 -4.45
C THR A 518 11.74 -34.38 -4.48
N PHE A 519 12.80 -33.87 -3.85
CA PHE A 519 13.18 -32.45 -3.92
C PHE A 519 13.81 -32.05 -5.26
N GLN A 520 13.75 -32.91 -6.27
CA GLN A 520 14.13 -32.61 -7.65
C GLN A 520 12.87 -32.28 -8.47
N ILE A 521 12.87 -31.12 -9.11
CA ILE A 521 11.78 -30.68 -9.98
C ILE A 521 12.21 -30.70 -11.44
N SER A 522 11.24 -30.81 -12.34
CA SER A 522 11.46 -30.61 -13.77
C SER A 522 10.43 -29.64 -14.32
N HIS A 523 10.88 -28.66 -15.10
CA HIS A 523 10.02 -27.77 -15.86
C HIS A 523 10.48 -27.75 -17.32
N THR A 524 9.59 -27.31 -18.21
CA THR A 524 9.89 -27.28 -19.65
C THR A 524 10.33 -25.87 -20.05
N ASP A 525 11.44 -25.74 -20.75
CA ASP A 525 11.84 -24.46 -21.35
C ASP A 525 10.95 -24.10 -22.56
N LEU A 526 11.14 -22.89 -23.11
CA LEU A 526 10.40 -22.44 -24.30
C LEU A 526 10.62 -23.31 -25.55
N PHE A 527 11.70 -24.09 -25.59
CA PHE A 527 12.05 -24.99 -26.69
C PHE A 527 11.55 -26.41 -26.48
N GLY A 528 10.82 -26.68 -25.39
CA GLY A 528 10.29 -28.01 -25.07
C GLY A 528 11.28 -28.92 -24.35
N ASN A 529 12.44 -28.43 -23.92
CA ASN A 529 13.44 -29.23 -23.22
C ASN A 529 13.16 -29.28 -21.71
N PRO A 530 13.29 -30.46 -21.08
CA PRO A 530 13.16 -30.57 -19.64
C PRO A 530 14.40 -29.99 -18.94
N VAL A 531 14.18 -28.96 -18.12
CA VAL A 531 15.15 -28.40 -17.19
C VAL A 531 14.93 -29.04 -15.83
N ILE A 532 15.91 -29.81 -15.37
CA ILE A 532 15.90 -30.48 -14.07
C ILE A 532 16.65 -29.60 -13.07
N HIS A 533 16.05 -29.39 -11.90
CA HIS A 533 16.65 -28.58 -10.84
C HIS A 533 16.44 -29.24 -9.47
N ASP A 534 17.51 -29.37 -8.70
CA ASP A 534 17.46 -29.84 -7.32
C ASP A 534 17.17 -28.65 -6.39
N LEU A 535 16.01 -28.66 -5.73
CA LEU A 535 15.62 -27.61 -4.79
C LEU A 535 16.53 -27.53 -3.55
N LYS A 536 17.19 -28.65 -3.23
CA LYS A 536 18.14 -28.81 -2.12
C LYS A 536 19.26 -29.74 -2.56
N GLU A 537 20.40 -29.69 -1.87
CA GLU A 537 21.50 -30.62 -2.10
C GLU A 537 21.02 -32.08 -2.06
N GLN A 538 21.36 -32.86 -3.09
CA GLN A 538 20.91 -34.25 -3.25
C GLN A 538 19.37 -34.39 -3.31
N GLY A 539 18.70 -33.42 -3.92
CA GLY A 539 17.24 -33.37 -4.00
C GLY A 539 16.61 -34.59 -4.67
N ASP A 540 17.34 -35.26 -5.55
CA ASP A 540 16.95 -36.53 -6.19
C ASP A 540 16.78 -37.71 -5.21
N GLN A 541 17.51 -37.68 -4.09
CA GLN A 541 17.52 -38.73 -3.07
C GLN A 541 16.62 -38.45 -1.87
N ILE A 542 16.11 -37.23 -1.75
CA ILE A 542 15.27 -36.82 -0.61
C ILE A 542 13.79 -36.92 -1.02
N PRO A 543 13.03 -37.90 -0.49
CA PRO A 543 11.60 -38.00 -0.76
C PRO A 543 10.82 -36.89 -0.06
N VAL A 544 9.71 -36.48 -0.68
CA VAL A 544 8.74 -35.58 -0.05
C VAL A 544 7.82 -36.40 0.86
N THR A 545 7.83 -36.07 2.13
CA THR A 545 7.03 -36.69 3.20
C THR A 545 6.04 -35.68 3.78
N LYS A 546 5.18 -36.13 4.70
CA LYS A 546 4.22 -35.25 5.38
C LYS A 546 4.90 -34.15 6.21
N GLU A 547 6.09 -34.44 6.74
CA GLU A 547 6.85 -33.55 7.62
C GLU A 547 7.61 -32.48 6.84
N ASN A 548 8.13 -32.80 5.65
CA ASN A 548 8.96 -31.89 4.85
C ASN A 548 8.22 -31.24 3.66
N ARG A 549 6.94 -31.57 3.42
CA ARG A 549 6.16 -31.01 2.30
C ARG A 549 6.05 -29.48 2.31
N GLN A 550 6.06 -28.86 3.49
CA GLN A 550 6.03 -27.40 3.60
C GLN A 550 7.33 -26.81 3.04
N GLU A 551 8.48 -27.33 3.48
CA GLU A 551 9.81 -26.97 2.96
C GLU A 551 9.89 -27.19 1.43
N PHE A 552 9.36 -28.31 0.92
CA PHE A 552 9.31 -28.57 -0.52
C PHE A 552 8.54 -27.49 -1.28
N VAL A 553 7.34 -27.12 -0.79
CA VAL A 553 6.49 -26.10 -1.42
C VAL A 553 7.15 -24.72 -1.37
N ASP A 554 7.75 -24.36 -0.23
CA ASP A 554 8.40 -23.06 -0.06
C ASP A 554 9.63 -22.93 -0.97
N LEU A 555 10.47 -23.99 -1.05
CA LEU A 555 11.62 -24.01 -1.95
C LEU A 555 11.22 -24.01 -3.43
N TYR A 556 10.13 -24.69 -3.80
CA TYR A 556 9.64 -24.70 -5.17
C TYR A 556 9.10 -23.30 -5.55
N ALA A 557 8.31 -22.68 -4.68
CA ALA A 557 7.83 -21.31 -4.90
C ALA A 557 8.98 -20.30 -5.00
N ASP A 558 9.97 -20.38 -4.12
CA ASP A 558 11.17 -19.54 -4.14
C ASP A 558 11.98 -19.73 -5.43
N TYR A 559 12.12 -20.97 -5.90
CA TYR A 559 12.79 -21.24 -7.18
C TYR A 559 12.08 -20.57 -8.35
N ILE A 560 10.76 -20.77 -8.48
CA ILE A 560 10.00 -20.25 -9.63
C ILE A 560 9.92 -18.72 -9.61
N LEU A 561 9.63 -18.11 -8.45
CA LEU A 561 9.34 -16.69 -8.37
C LEU A 561 10.58 -15.81 -8.14
N ASN A 562 11.66 -16.37 -7.57
CA ASN A 562 12.85 -15.60 -7.21
C ASN A 562 14.09 -16.09 -7.95
N LYS A 563 14.53 -17.34 -7.73
CA LYS A 563 15.84 -17.82 -8.23
C LYS A 563 15.89 -17.97 -9.76
N SER A 564 14.85 -18.53 -10.37
CA SER A 564 14.84 -18.84 -11.81
C SER A 564 14.86 -17.59 -12.70
N VAL A 565 14.41 -16.45 -12.17
CA VAL A 565 14.31 -15.17 -12.88
C VAL A 565 15.18 -14.08 -12.25
N GLU A 566 16.07 -14.44 -11.32
CA GLU A 566 16.84 -13.50 -10.49
C GLU A 566 17.62 -12.50 -11.35
N ARG A 567 18.31 -13.00 -12.37
CA ARG A 567 19.14 -12.18 -13.27
C ARG A 567 18.32 -11.13 -14.01
N GLN A 568 17.22 -11.56 -14.63
CA GLN A 568 16.34 -10.70 -15.41
C GLN A 568 15.61 -9.70 -14.51
N PHE A 569 15.08 -10.19 -13.38
CA PHE A 569 14.36 -9.37 -12.43
C PHE A 569 15.25 -8.33 -11.75
N LYS A 570 16.49 -8.67 -11.40
CA LYS A 570 17.45 -7.72 -10.80
C LYS A 570 17.77 -6.57 -11.76
N ALA A 571 17.97 -6.86 -13.04
CA ALA A 571 18.19 -5.84 -14.06
C ALA A 571 16.96 -4.94 -14.27
N PHE A 572 15.76 -5.53 -14.26
CA PHE A 572 14.48 -4.83 -14.31
C PHE A 572 14.25 -3.92 -13.09
N LYS A 573 14.43 -4.44 -11.88
CA LYS A 573 14.33 -3.70 -10.62
C LYS A 573 15.35 -2.56 -10.57
N LYS A 574 16.59 -2.79 -11.02
CA LYS A 574 17.63 -1.75 -11.13
C LYS A 574 17.14 -0.59 -11.99
N GLY A 575 16.64 -0.87 -13.19
CA GLY A 575 16.11 0.18 -14.08
C GLY A 575 14.97 0.97 -13.47
N PHE A 576 14.06 0.29 -12.76
CA PHE A 576 12.96 0.94 -12.05
C PHE A 576 13.47 1.89 -10.96
N LEU A 577 14.38 1.41 -10.11
CA LEU A 577 14.96 2.19 -9.03
C LEU A 577 15.80 3.38 -9.51
N MET A 578 16.41 3.31 -10.69
CA MET A 578 17.14 4.45 -11.27
C MET A 578 16.28 5.71 -11.42
N VAL A 579 14.96 5.55 -11.57
CA VAL A 579 14.00 6.66 -11.64
C VAL A 579 13.31 6.89 -10.29
N THR A 580 13.04 5.83 -9.52
CA THR A 580 12.18 5.88 -8.32
C THR A 580 12.91 5.86 -6.97
N ASN A 581 14.25 5.75 -6.91
CA ASN A 581 15.00 5.51 -5.66
C ASN A 581 14.65 6.45 -4.50
N GLU A 582 14.49 7.74 -4.78
CA GLU A 582 14.19 8.76 -3.77
C GLU A 582 12.70 9.07 -3.67
N SER A 583 11.86 8.43 -4.50
CA SER A 583 10.42 8.65 -4.54
C SER A 583 9.77 8.15 -3.24
N PRO A 584 8.71 8.81 -2.74
CA PRO A 584 7.94 8.30 -1.61
C PRO A 584 7.13 7.03 -1.93
N LEU A 585 7.31 6.44 -3.13
CA LEU A 585 6.55 5.29 -3.62
C LEU A 585 6.55 4.08 -2.65
N LYS A 586 7.72 3.68 -2.14
CA LYS A 586 7.87 2.54 -1.21
C LYS A 586 7.13 2.74 0.13
N TYR A 587 6.88 3.99 0.51
CA TYR A 587 6.29 4.36 1.80
C TYR A 587 4.78 4.66 1.71
N LEU A 588 4.34 5.31 0.63
CA LEU A 588 2.95 5.77 0.49
C LEU A 588 2.00 4.72 -0.11
N PHE A 589 2.53 3.85 -0.98
CA PHE A 589 1.72 2.96 -1.79
C PHE A 589 1.89 1.50 -1.38
N ARG A 590 0.84 0.71 -1.59
CA ARG A 590 0.87 -0.77 -1.57
C ARG A 590 1.09 -1.35 -2.98
N PRO A 591 1.42 -2.65 -3.16
CA PRO A 591 1.64 -3.26 -4.47
C PRO A 591 0.46 -3.07 -5.42
N GLU A 592 -0.77 -3.21 -4.92
CA GLU A 592 -2.01 -3.05 -5.68
C GLU A 592 -2.17 -1.60 -6.13
N GLU A 593 -1.77 -0.64 -5.29
CA GLU A 593 -1.81 0.77 -5.63
C GLU A 593 -0.71 1.14 -6.64
N VAL A 594 0.46 0.48 -6.60
CA VAL A 594 1.51 0.63 -7.62
C VAL A 594 1.05 0.06 -8.97
N GLU A 595 0.34 -1.09 -9.01
CA GLU A 595 -0.31 -1.58 -10.23
C GLU A 595 -1.26 -0.51 -10.78
N LEU A 596 -2.09 0.11 -9.92
CA LEU A 596 -3.01 1.16 -10.35
C LEU A 596 -2.31 2.40 -10.89
N LEU A 597 -1.15 2.80 -10.34
CA LEU A 597 -0.36 3.91 -10.86
C LEU A 597 0.19 3.60 -12.26
N ILE A 598 0.70 2.39 -12.47
CA ILE A 598 1.32 1.98 -13.73
C ILE A 598 0.25 1.68 -14.79
N CYS A 599 -0.76 0.89 -14.45
CA CYS A 599 -1.69 0.30 -15.42
C CYS A 599 -3.02 1.06 -15.49
N GLY A 600 -3.37 1.85 -14.49
CA GLY A 600 -4.68 2.46 -14.37
C GLY A 600 -5.76 1.49 -13.85
N SER A 601 -6.95 2.06 -13.61
CA SER A 601 -8.09 1.36 -13.02
C SER A 601 -8.94 0.63 -14.05
N ARG A 602 -9.41 -0.57 -13.68
CA ARG A 602 -10.38 -1.35 -14.47
C ARG A 602 -11.83 -0.88 -14.29
N LYS A 603 -12.10 -0.01 -13.30
CA LYS A 603 -13.46 0.50 -13.03
C LYS A 603 -13.78 1.63 -14.00
N LEU A 604 -14.73 1.37 -14.90
CA LEU A 604 -15.07 2.28 -15.98
C LEU A 604 -16.38 3.02 -15.69
N ASP A 605 -16.28 4.26 -15.21
CA ASP A 605 -17.41 5.17 -15.03
C ASP A 605 -17.60 6.09 -16.24
N PHE A 606 -18.46 5.67 -17.18
CA PHE A 606 -18.75 6.44 -18.38
C PHE A 606 -19.61 7.69 -18.13
N GLU A 607 -20.34 7.76 -17.00
CA GLU A 607 -21.08 8.97 -16.65
C GLU A 607 -20.11 10.08 -16.24
N ALA A 608 -19.05 9.72 -15.50
CA ALA A 608 -17.97 10.65 -15.19
C ALA A 608 -17.24 11.11 -16.47
N LEU A 609 -17.00 10.21 -17.42
CA LEU A 609 -16.38 10.54 -18.71
C LEU A 609 -17.21 11.54 -19.51
N GLU A 610 -18.53 11.34 -19.61
CA GLU A 610 -19.43 12.25 -20.32
C GLU A 610 -19.40 13.67 -19.74
N LYS A 611 -19.34 13.77 -18.41
CA LYS A 611 -19.32 15.07 -17.71
C LYS A 611 -18.06 15.88 -18.02
N THR A 612 -16.93 15.24 -18.27
CA THR A 612 -15.64 15.90 -18.48
C THR A 612 -15.19 15.94 -19.94
N THR A 613 -15.96 15.35 -20.85
CA THR A 613 -15.68 15.38 -22.29
C THR A 613 -15.83 16.78 -22.87
N GLU A 614 -14.82 17.22 -23.62
CA GLU A 614 -14.82 18.47 -24.37
C GLU A 614 -15.25 18.23 -25.83
N TYR A 615 -15.86 19.24 -26.45
CA TYR A 615 -16.38 19.16 -27.82
C TYR A 615 -15.73 20.22 -28.69
N ASP A 616 -15.34 19.84 -29.91
CA ASP A 616 -14.65 20.73 -30.85
C ASP A 616 -15.21 20.60 -32.27
N GLY A 617 -14.83 21.51 -33.16
CA GLY A 617 -15.25 21.51 -34.57
C GLY A 617 -16.72 21.90 -34.78
N GLY A 618 -17.32 22.59 -33.80
CA GLY A 618 -18.72 23.01 -33.84
C GLY A 618 -19.71 22.03 -33.20
N TYR A 619 -19.23 20.94 -32.59
CA TYR A 619 -20.04 20.18 -31.66
C TYR A 619 -20.15 20.85 -30.30
N SER A 620 -21.26 20.58 -29.62
CA SER A 620 -21.52 20.99 -28.24
C SER A 620 -22.32 19.88 -27.54
N LYS A 621 -22.39 19.94 -26.21
CA LYS A 621 -23.20 19.01 -25.41
C LYS A 621 -24.67 18.95 -25.85
N ASP A 622 -25.19 20.03 -26.43
CA ASP A 622 -26.59 20.12 -26.89
C ASP A 622 -26.84 19.54 -28.28
N SER A 623 -25.78 19.25 -29.03
CA SER A 623 -25.86 18.73 -30.41
C SER A 623 -26.54 17.36 -30.44
N GLN A 624 -27.47 17.14 -31.37
CA GLN A 624 -28.24 15.88 -31.42
C GLN A 624 -27.32 14.66 -31.62
N VAL A 625 -26.32 14.77 -32.49
CA VAL A 625 -25.32 13.69 -32.72
C VAL A 625 -24.55 13.33 -31.45
N ILE A 626 -24.28 14.30 -30.57
CA ILE A 626 -23.58 14.07 -29.30
C ILE A 626 -24.49 13.37 -28.29
N LYS A 627 -25.77 13.76 -28.22
CA LYS A 627 -26.76 13.06 -27.39
C LYS A 627 -26.95 11.63 -27.84
N ASP A 628 -27.10 11.42 -29.15
CA ASP A 628 -27.21 10.10 -29.76
C ASP A 628 -25.95 9.25 -29.50
N PHE A 629 -24.76 9.87 -29.57
CA PHE A 629 -23.49 9.24 -29.26
C PHE A 629 -23.46 8.71 -27.82
N TRP A 630 -23.77 9.54 -26.82
CA TRP A 630 -23.75 9.11 -25.42
C TRP A 630 -24.82 8.06 -25.11
N GLU A 631 -26.01 8.17 -25.70
CA GLU A 631 -27.01 7.11 -25.59
C GLU A 631 -26.52 5.77 -26.16
N VAL A 632 -25.76 5.80 -27.26
CA VAL A 632 -25.14 4.59 -27.83
C VAL A 632 -24.05 4.04 -26.91
N VAL A 633 -23.12 4.88 -26.45
CA VAL A 633 -21.99 4.47 -25.61
C VAL A 633 -22.45 3.93 -24.25
N HIS A 634 -23.45 4.57 -23.61
CA HIS A 634 -24.02 4.08 -22.36
C HIS A 634 -24.71 2.73 -22.51
N SER A 635 -25.27 2.45 -23.70
CA SER A 635 -25.90 1.16 -24.02
C SER A 635 -24.92 0.04 -24.39
N PHE A 636 -23.61 0.32 -24.46
CA PHE A 636 -22.60 -0.71 -24.72
C PHE A 636 -22.39 -1.63 -23.51
N GLY A 637 -22.10 -2.91 -23.80
CA GLY A 637 -21.61 -3.85 -22.80
C GLY A 637 -20.18 -3.50 -22.37
N GLU A 638 -19.67 -4.13 -21.29
CA GLU A 638 -18.34 -3.82 -20.75
C GLU A 638 -17.22 -4.03 -21.76
N ASP A 639 -17.25 -5.11 -22.55
CA ASP A 639 -16.23 -5.36 -23.57
C ASP A 639 -16.23 -4.31 -24.69
N GLN A 640 -17.42 -3.84 -25.09
CA GLN A 640 -17.54 -2.77 -26.09
C GLN A 640 -17.06 -1.43 -25.53
N LYS A 641 -17.31 -1.15 -24.25
CA LYS A 641 -16.79 0.02 -23.55
C LYS A 641 -15.26 0.01 -23.48
N LYS A 642 -14.66 -1.15 -23.17
CA LYS A 642 -13.20 -1.36 -23.21
C LYS A 642 -12.63 -1.13 -24.60
N LEU A 643 -13.23 -1.72 -25.63
CA LEU A 643 -12.83 -1.50 -27.03
C LEU A 643 -12.95 -0.03 -27.44
N PHE A 644 -13.98 0.68 -26.99
CA PHE A 644 -14.14 2.10 -27.25
C PHE A 644 -13.04 2.94 -26.59
N LEU A 645 -12.69 2.65 -25.34
CA LEU A 645 -11.57 3.31 -24.67
C LEU A 645 -10.27 3.02 -25.39
N GLN A 646 -9.97 1.75 -25.67
CA GLN A 646 -8.79 1.36 -26.45
C GLN A 646 -8.71 2.12 -27.77
N PHE A 647 -9.83 2.23 -28.47
CA PHE A 647 -9.92 2.96 -29.73
C PHE A 647 -9.63 4.46 -29.58
N THR A 648 -10.13 5.10 -28.53
CA THR A 648 -10.07 6.56 -28.37
C THR A 648 -8.81 7.03 -27.63
N THR A 649 -8.32 6.23 -26.69
CA THR A 649 -7.24 6.59 -25.75
C THR A 649 -6.02 5.69 -25.91
N GLY A 650 -6.10 4.57 -26.61
CA GLY A 650 -5.02 3.59 -26.69
C GLY A 650 -4.84 2.73 -25.43
N SER A 651 -5.79 2.79 -24.49
CA SER A 651 -5.86 1.90 -23.33
C SER A 651 -7.32 1.57 -23.01
N ASP A 652 -7.59 0.33 -22.60
CA ASP A 652 -8.93 -0.08 -22.13
C ASP A 652 -9.18 0.23 -20.64
N ARG A 653 -8.20 0.86 -19.97
CA ARG A 653 -8.24 1.23 -18.56
C ARG A 653 -8.41 2.74 -18.36
N ALA A 654 -8.93 3.10 -17.20
CA ALA A 654 -9.05 4.48 -16.76
C ALA A 654 -7.76 4.95 -16.07
N PRO A 655 -7.38 6.23 -16.16
CA PRO A 655 -6.28 6.76 -15.35
C PRO A 655 -6.62 6.69 -13.84
N VAL A 656 -5.61 6.93 -12.99
CA VAL A 656 -5.82 7.05 -11.55
C VAL A 656 -6.84 8.16 -11.27
N GLY A 657 -7.91 7.83 -10.53
CA GLY A 657 -9.07 8.71 -10.33
C GLY A 657 -10.22 8.51 -11.30
N GLY A 658 -10.14 7.50 -12.18
CA GLY A 658 -11.24 7.07 -13.03
C GLY A 658 -11.39 7.91 -14.31
N LEU A 659 -12.39 7.55 -15.12
CA LEU A 659 -12.58 8.14 -16.44
C LEU A 659 -12.93 9.63 -16.40
N GLY A 660 -13.42 10.17 -15.29
CA GLY A 660 -13.64 11.61 -15.13
C GLY A 660 -12.36 12.45 -15.25
N LYS A 661 -11.18 11.88 -14.92
CA LYS A 661 -9.90 12.59 -15.08
C LYS A 661 -9.36 12.53 -16.52
N LEU A 662 -9.94 11.68 -17.36
CA LEU A 662 -9.58 11.59 -18.77
C LEU A 662 -10.21 12.76 -19.53
N LYS A 663 -9.37 13.64 -20.08
CA LYS A 663 -9.81 14.72 -20.98
C LYS A 663 -10.03 14.14 -22.37
N MET A 664 -11.21 13.57 -22.61
CA MET A 664 -11.62 13.11 -23.94
C MET A 664 -12.15 14.29 -24.76
N ILE A 665 -11.79 14.36 -26.03
CA ILE A 665 -12.26 15.40 -26.96
C ILE A 665 -13.06 14.72 -28.07
N ILE A 666 -14.28 15.19 -28.34
CA ILE A 666 -15.06 14.76 -29.51
C ILE A 666 -15.09 15.90 -30.52
N ALA A 667 -14.36 15.74 -31.63
CA ALA A 667 -14.24 16.74 -32.68
C ALA A 667 -15.03 16.34 -33.93
N LYS A 668 -15.75 17.30 -34.51
CA LYS A 668 -16.50 17.09 -35.76
C LYS A 668 -15.56 16.81 -36.94
N ASN A 669 -15.77 15.68 -37.61
CA ASN A 669 -14.98 15.28 -38.79
C ASN A 669 -15.78 15.32 -40.10
N GLY A 670 -16.31 16.52 -40.41
CA GLY A 670 -17.14 16.76 -41.58
C GLY A 670 -18.63 16.44 -41.38
N SER A 671 -19.39 16.50 -42.48
CA SER A 671 -20.82 16.16 -42.53
C SER A 671 -21.06 14.65 -42.57
N ASP A 672 -22.33 14.24 -42.64
CA ASP A 672 -22.70 12.83 -42.84
C ASP A 672 -21.90 12.18 -43.99
N THR A 673 -21.42 10.97 -43.73
CA THR A 673 -20.53 10.21 -44.60
C THR A 673 -20.60 8.72 -44.26
N ASP A 674 -20.07 7.87 -45.14
CA ASP A 674 -19.96 6.43 -44.89
C ASP A 674 -18.59 6.03 -44.32
N ARG A 675 -17.67 7.00 -44.15
CA ARG A 675 -16.40 6.80 -43.45
C ARG A 675 -16.65 6.38 -42.00
N LEU A 676 -15.76 5.56 -41.46
CA LEU A 676 -15.75 5.22 -40.04
C LEU A 676 -15.25 6.44 -39.23
N PRO A 677 -15.65 6.58 -37.96
CA PRO A 677 -14.96 7.51 -37.07
C PRO A 677 -13.50 7.08 -36.92
N THR A 678 -12.62 8.04 -36.67
CA THR A 678 -11.19 7.84 -36.44
C THR A 678 -10.78 8.46 -35.12
N SER A 679 -9.59 8.16 -34.61
CA SER A 679 -9.11 8.70 -33.34
C SER A 679 -7.66 9.14 -33.42
N HIS A 680 -7.31 10.10 -32.55
CA HIS A 680 -5.93 10.42 -32.20
C HIS A 680 -5.73 10.03 -30.73
N THR A 681 -5.29 8.80 -30.50
CA THR A 681 -5.09 8.21 -29.16
C THR A 681 -4.10 8.99 -28.30
N CYS A 682 -3.13 9.66 -28.94
CA CYS A 682 -2.17 10.56 -28.30
C CYS A 682 -2.84 11.73 -27.57
N PHE A 683 -3.98 12.21 -28.07
CA PHE A 683 -4.72 13.37 -27.54
C PHE A 683 -6.09 12.98 -26.97
N ASN A 684 -6.39 11.68 -26.86
CA ASN A 684 -7.70 11.15 -26.49
C ASN A 684 -8.85 11.78 -27.32
N ALA A 685 -8.59 12.04 -28.61
CA ALA A 685 -9.51 12.76 -29.47
C ALA A 685 -10.24 11.81 -30.42
N LEU A 686 -11.56 11.81 -30.37
CA LEU A 686 -12.44 11.09 -31.29
C LEU A 686 -12.89 12.01 -32.42
N LEU A 687 -12.53 11.67 -33.65
CA LEU A 687 -12.96 12.37 -34.86
C LEU A 687 -14.28 11.75 -35.36
N LEU A 688 -15.38 12.40 -35.03
CA LEU A 688 -16.74 11.88 -35.26
C LEU A 688 -17.44 12.65 -36.40
N PRO A 689 -17.72 12.01 -37.55
CA PRO A 689 -18.58 12.60 -38.58
C PRO A 689 -20.01 12.86 -38.08
N GLU A 690 -20.66 13.87 -38.64
CA GLU A 690 -22.04 14.25 -38.28
C GLU A 690 -23.06 13.31 -38.95
N TYR A 691 -23.13 12.07 -38.46
CA TYR A 691 -24.00 11.04 -39.03
C TYR A 691 -25.48 11.46 -39.00
N SER A 692 -26.20 11.10 -40.07
CA SER A 692 -27.60 11.49 -40.24
C SER A 692 -28.59 10.81 -39.29
N SER A 693 -28.22 9.70 -38.65
CA SER A 693 -29.08 8.98 -37.69
C SER A 693 -28.28 8.24 -36.62
N LYS A 694 -28.93 7.99 -35.48
CA LYS A 694 -28.38 7.23 -34.35
C LYS A 694 -28.00 5.79 -34.74
N GLU A 695 -28.78 5.15 -35.61
CA GLU A 695 -28.50 3.78 -36.09
C GLU A 695 -27.21 3.75 -36.91
N LYS A 696 -27.04 4.73 -37.81
CA LYS A 696 -25.80 4.87 -38.60
C LYS A 696 -24.61 5.15 -37.69
N LEU A 697 -24.75 6.04 -36.70
CA LEU A 697 -23.72 6.29 -35.70
C LEU A 697 -23.33 5.01 -34.96
N ARG A 698 -24.32 4.26 -34.45
CA ARG A 698 -24.09 3.01 -33.71
C ARG A 698 -23.35 1.99 -34.57
N GLU A 699 -23.81 1.77 -35.80
CA GLU A 699 -23.21 0.81 -36.72
C GLU A 699 -21.75 1.17 -37.03
N ARG A 700 -21.48 2.44 -37.35
CA ARG A 700 -20.13 2.92 -37.74
C ARG A 700 -19.19 2.93 -36.55
N LEU A 701 -19.64 3.39 -35.38
CA LEU A 701 -18.85 3.37 -34.16
C LEU A 701 -18.49 1.93 -33.75
N LEU A 702 -19.47 1.01 -33.77
CA LEU A 702 -19.23 -0.38 -33.41
C LEU A 702 -18.24 -1.04 -34.37
N LYS A 703 -18.35 -0.78 -35.68
CA LYS A 703 -17.37 -1.24 -36.67
C LYS A 703 -15.98 -0.67 -36.39
N ALA A 704 -15.85 0.63 -36.13
CA ALA A 704 -14.56 1.23 -35.84
C ALA A 704 -13.87 0.60 -34.62
N ILE A 705 -14.57 0.51 -33.48
CA ILE A 705 -13.97 -0.01 -32.25
C ILE A 705 -13.66 -1.52 -32.33
N THR A 706 -14.38 -2.28 -33.17
CA THR A 706 -14.15 -3.73 -33.33
C THR A 706 -12.98 -4.03 -34.28
N TYR A 707 -12.81 -3.23 -35.33
CA TYR A 707 -11.85 -3.51 -36.41
C TYR A 707 -10.59 -2.63 -36.37
N ALA A 708 -10.42 -1.77 -35.36
CA ALA A 708 -9.26 -0.87 -35.25
C ALA A 708 -7.94 -1.56 -34.87
N LYS A 709 -7.96 -2.76 -34.28
CA LYS A 709 -6.75 -3.58 -34.10
C LYS A 709 -6.31 -4.12 -35.47
N GLY A 710 -5.57 -3.34 -36.25
CA GLY A 710 -4.93 -3.83 -37.48
C GLY A 710 -4.90 -2.90 -38.70
N PHE A 711 -5.27 -1.62 -38.60
CA PHE A 711 -5.07 -0.69 -39.72
C PHE A 711 -4.47 0.63 -39.22
N GLY A 712 -3.14 0.69 -39.23
CA GLY A 712 -2.45 1.97 -39.40
C GLY A 712 -2.95 2.64 -40.68
N MET A 713 -3.07 3.97 -40.64
CA MET A 713 -3.46 4.78 -41.79
C MET A 713 -2.63 4.37 -43.01
N LEU A 714 -3.29 3.76 -44.00
CA LEU A 714 -2.78 3.60 -45.36
C LEU A 714 -3.16 4.83 -46.19
#